data_AF-V5FJF9-F1
#
_entry.id   AF-V5FJF9-F1
#
_cell.length_a   1.000
_cell.length_b   1.000
_cell.length_c   1.000
_cell.angle_alpha   90.00
_cell.angle_beta   90.00
_cell.angle_gamma   90.00
#
_symmetry.space_group_name_H-M   'P 1'
#
loop_
_entity.id
_entity.type
_entity.pdbx_description
1 polymer ?
#
loop_
_entity_poly.entity_id
_entity_poly.type
_entity_poly.pdbx_seq_one_letter_code
_entity_poly.pdbx_strand_id
1 'polypeptide(L)'
;MVLDRLKQLTFQVNASSPPPYPLDPLSTTEIDTAVAIIRAEHGSVNFNAVTLYEPRKAEMLAWLADPEKAPRPLRAADIVAIAPGGKVYDGVVDLENKKILQWNYTPNVQPLITMEDLQEVEHIVRKDPAVIEQCAIIGIPKEDMHKVYCDPWTIGYDERWGSGVRLQQALMYYRPHPDDSQYNYPLDFCPIYNSETKKIIHIDVPPVRRPLSKAAPNNYHPASIEKEGGYRNDIKPINITQPEGVSFTINGRIIEWQKWSIHVGFNYREGLVLNNITFNDKGTVRPVFYRLSLAEMVVPYGNPEHPHQRKHAFDLGEYGGGYMTNSLSLGCDCKGAIHYMDAAFVNRAGASTIIKNAICIHEEDAGILFKHTDFRDESIIVTRGRKLIISQIFTAANYEYCVYWIFHQDGTVQLDIKLTGILNTYAMNPGEDTKGWGTEVYPGVNAHNHQHLFCMRIDPNIDGPNNTVFQVDAVRGDGEVGSAENKYGNAFYAKKTKFTTPREAMSDYDGSTSRTWEMANTNKLNPYSKKPVCYKLVSREVPSLLPKEGSLVWKRAGFARHAVHVTKYSDEQIHPAGRHVPQTSGEPSQGIPLWIEQAGDDCSIDNTDVVLWHTFGITHFPSPEDYPIMPAEPMTLLLRPRNFFDRNPVLDVPPSYARTPTQIAAGKGDCSFVGPDGHHNILVFEAAQMSLRDMQLVFRQDGFDEDFFRGAIIELLKALDFLHTEGEIVHTGIYAFTHVHARNMLLETWNNDLVRIFEEKEFTNPASCKLVSPTRTIYRSRLMRLKEGPMLLSDFGEARIGPGPHAGDIMPLEYRAPETLLYVGWSYPVDIWSFWGKAWDLLGPKTTLFTARDEDCDLYDAAHLAQIIAALGPPPPKFLAKNPRRRADFWDDQGELLGLAPIPHGRTMEALETRLEDKRGFLGFLRKALTWLPEERPTAKELLRDPWLTGEKS
;
A
#
# COMPACT_ATOMS: atom_id res chain seq x y z
N MET A 1 29.92 -19.11 32.97
CA MET A 1 30.96 -18.05 32.82
C MET A 1 30.71 -17.10 31.63
N VAL A 2 30.68 -17.58 30.38
CA VAL A 2 30.34 -16.70 29.21
C VAL A 2 28.87 -16.26 29.23
N LEU A 3 27.95 -17.19 29.58
CA LEU A 3 26.53 -16.89 29.73
C LEU A 3 26.25 -15.89 30.87
N ASP A 4 26.97 -16.00 31.99
CA ASP A 4 26.82 -15.08 33.13
C ASP A 4 27.38 -13.69 32.81
N ARG A 5 28.48 -13.61 32.04
CA ARG A 5 29.00 -12.34 31.53
C ARG A 5 28.08 -11.69 30.50
N LEU A 6 27.46 -12.48 29.61
CA LEU A 6 26.44 -11.99 28.69
C LEU A 6 25.22 -11.47 29.45
N LYS A 7 24.72 -12.20 30.45
CA LYS A 7 23.62 -11.75 31.32
C LYS A 7 23.98 -10.46 32.07
N GLN A 8 25.20 -10.33 32.60
CA GLN A 8 25.68 -9.09 33.23
C GLN A 8 25.76 -7.94 32.22
N LEU A 9 26.21 -8.19 30.98
CA LEU A 9 26.26 -7.18 29.93
C LEU A 9 24.85 -6.71 29.54
N THR A 10 23.91 -7.65 29.36
CA THR A 10 22.49 -7.32 29.08
C THR A 10 21.87 -6.54 30.24
N PHE A 11 22.20 -6.87 31.49
CA PHE A 11 21.76 -6.12 32.66
C PHE A 11 22.34 -4.70 32.71
N GLN A 12 23.61 -4.53 32.36
CA GLN A 12 24.27 -3.22 32.27
C GLN A 12 23.75 -2.36 31.12
N VAL A 13 23.43 -2.97 29.97
CA VAL A 13 22.82 -2.27 28.82
C VAL A 13 21.38 -1.87 29.13
N ASN A 14 20.57 -2.76 29.74
CA ASN A 14 19.20 -2.45 30.14
C ASN A 14 19.11 -1.37 31.23
N ALA A 15 20.09 -1.27 32.13
CA ALA A 15 20.16 -0.21 33.14
C ALA A 15 20.44 1.19 32.54
N SER A 16 20.88 1.26 31.28
CA SER A 16 21.11 2.51 30.54
C SER A 16 20.00 2.88 29.56
N SER A 17 19.00 2.02 29.37
CA SER A 17 17.86 2.27 28.49
C SER A 17 16.75 3.04 29.22
N PRO A 18 16.06 3.98 28.56
CA PRO A 18 14.89 4.63 29.14
C PRO A 18 13.80 3.60 29.48
N PRO A 19 13.01 3.83 30.53
CA PRO A 19 11.96 2.89 30.95
C PRO A 19 10.92 2.67 29.84
N PRO A 20 10.45 1.42 29.62
CA PRO A 20 9.55 1.07 28.52
C PRO A 20 8.22 1.79 28.68
N TYR A 21 7.62 2.30 27.59
CA TYR A 21 6.35 3.03 27.67
C TYR A 21 5.31 2.21 28.43
N PRO A 22 4.47 2.78 29.33
CA PRO A 22 3.68 1.99 30.29
C PRO A 22 2.79 0.90 29.66
N LEU A 23 2.30 1.11 28.44
CA LEU A 23 1.48 0.15 27.68
C LEU A 23 2.30 -0.81 26.81
N ASP A 24 3.62 -0.70 26.74
CA ASP A 24 4.45 -1.62 25.97
C ASP A 24 4.29 -3.04 26.53
N PRO A 25 4.05 -4.06 25.69
CA PRO A 25 4.08 -5.46 26.14
C PRO A 25 5.36 -5.81 26.90
N LEU A 26 5.28 -6.79 27.80
CA LEU A 26 6.45 -7.22 28.57
C LEU A 26 7.58 -7.68 27.64
N SER A 27 8.78 -7.21 27.93
CA SER A 27 10.00 -7.72 27.33
C SER A 27 10.32 -9.13 27.83
N THR A 28 11.19 -9.86 27.13
CA THR A 28 11.68 -11.17 27.58
C THR A 28 12.32 -11.11 28.97
N THR A 29 13.03 -10.01 29.28
CA THR A 29 13.64 -9.81 30.61
C THR A 29 12.59 -9.61 31.70
N GLU A 30 11.51 -8.89 31.42
CA GLU A 30 10.39 -8.71 32.35
C GLU A 30 9.63 -10.00 32.58
N ILE A 31 9.38 -10.79 31.52
CA ILE A 31 8.77 -12.13 31.61
C ILE A 31 9.63 -13.05 32.50
N ASP A 32 10.93 -13.14 32.21
CA ASP A 32 11.87 -13.96 32.99
C ASP A 32 11.94 -13.51 34.45
N THR A 33 11.82 -12.19 34.70
CA THR A 33 11.79 -11.61 36.06
C THR A 33 10.52 -12.01 36.81
N ALA A 34 9.35 -11.89 36.17
CA ALA A 34 8.08 -12.31 36.75
C ALA A 34 8.09 -13.79 37.12
N VAL A 35 8.59 -14.64 36.21
CA VAL A 35 8.77 -16.08 36.42
C VAL A 35 9.69 -16.36 37.61
N ALA A 36 10.82 -15.66 37.70
CA ALA A 36 11.77 -15.84 38.79
C ALA A 36 11.16 -15.49 40.15
N ILE A 37 10.36 -14.42 40.23
CA ILE A 37 9.66 -14.00 41.46
C ILE A 37 8.67 -15.08 41.90
N ILE A 38 7.80 -15.55 40.99
CA ILE A 38 6.83 -16.62 41.30
C ILE A 38 7.54 -17.90 41.76
N ARG A 39 8.62 -18.31 41.09
CA ARG A 39 9.36 -19.52 41.44
C ARG A 39 10.03 -19.44 42.81
N ALA A 40 10.51 -18.26 43.19
CA ALA A 40 11.16 -18.07 44.47
C ALA A 40 10.21 -18.33 45.65
N GLU A 41 8.93 -17.98 45.51
CA GLU A 41 7.94 -18.12 46.58
C GLU A 41 7.10 -19.40 46.49
N HIS A 42 6.72 -19.82 45.28
CA HIS A 42 5.77 -20.91 45.06
C HIS A 42 6.40 -22.18 44.45
N GLY A 43 7.71 -22.19 44.20
CA GLY A 43 8.43 -23.34 43.68
C GLY A 43 8.09 -23.66 42.21
N SER A 44 8.06 -24.95 41.87
CA SER A 44 7.85 -25.39 40.49
C SER A 44 6.37 -25.41 40.13
N VAL A 45 5.92 -24.38 39.41
CA VAL A 45 4.62 -24.30 38.73
C VAL A 45 4.84 -24.29 37.21
N ASN A 46 3.82 -24.71 36.46
CA ASN A 46 3.77 -24.52 35.01
C ASN A 46 3.14 -23.16 34.70
N PHE A 47 3.73 -22.41 33.78
CA PHE A 47 3.18 -21.12 33.35
C PHE A 47 2.24 -21.32 32.16
N ASN A 48 1.06 -20.72 32.21
CA ASN A 48 0.12 -20.69 31.09
C ASN A 48 0.14 -19.35 30.37
N ALA A 49 0.24 -18.26 31.14
CA ALA A 49 0.42 -16.91 30.61
C ALA A 49 1.24 -16.07 31.58
N VAL A 50 2.09 -15.20 31.03
CA VAL A 50 2.74 -14.07 31.72
C VAL A 50 2.66 -12.91 30.74
N THR A 51 1.82 -11.93 31.05
CA THR A 51 1.51 -10.80 30.15
C THR A 51 1.54 -9.49 30.90
N LEU A 52 1.53 -8.37 30.17
CA LEU A 52 1.42 -7.05 30.79
C LEU A 52 0.10 -6.97 31.56
N TYR A 53 0.17 -6.58 32.83
CA TYR A 53 -0.98 -6.05 33.53
C TYR A 53 -1.12 -4.59 33.13
N GLU A 54 -2.05 -4.30 32.21
CA GLU A 54 -2.20 -2.95 31.67
C GLU A 54 -2.41 -1.94 32.80
N PRO A 55 -1.74 -0.76 32.75
CA PRO A 55 -1.95 0.29 33.72
C PRO A 55 -3.42 0.67 33.88
N ARG A 56 -3.82 1.01 35.11
CA ARG A 56 -5.18 1.50 35.37
C ARG A 56 -5.44 2.75 34.53
N LYS A 57 -6.60 2.85 33.86
CA LYS A 57 -6.85 3.92 32.87
C LYS A 57 -6.74 5.31 33.48
N ALA A 58 -7.23 5.50 34.71
CA ALA A 58 -7.14 6.78 35.40
C ALA A 58 -5.67 7.21 35.63
N GLU A 59 -4.81 6.29 36.05
CA GLU A 59 -3.36 6.53 36.24
C GLU A 59 -2.68 6.79 34.90
N MET A 60 -3.02 6.01 33.87
CA MET A 60 -2.48 6.19 32.53
C MET A 60 -2.86 7.55 31.92
N LEU A 61 -4.12 7.97 32.04
CA LEU A 61 -4.58 9.27 31.54
C LEU A 61 -3.93 10.43 32.29
N ALA A 62 -3.74 10.30 33.61
CA ALA A 62 -3.01 11.28 34.40
C ALA A 62 -1.54 11.39 33.95
N TRP A 63 -0.89 10.26 33.70
CA TRP A 63 0.48 10.23 33.18
C TRP A 63 0.59 10.79 31.76
N LEU A 64 -0.35 10.46 30.87
CA LEU A 64 -0.40 10.99 29.50
C LEU A 64 -0.58 12.51 29.45
N ALA A 65 -1.31 13.09 30.41
CA ALA A 65 -1.57 14.51 30.46
C ALA A 65 -0.34 15.33 30.86
N ASP A 66 0.51 14.81 31.76
CA ASP A 66 1.75 15.46 32.20
C ASP A 66 2.82 14.42 32.60
N PRO A 67 3.51 13.77 31.64
CA PRO A 67 4.47 12.71 31.92
C PRO A 67 5.67 13.14 32.77
N GLU A 68 5.96 14.44 32.86
CA GLU A 68 7.07 15.00 33.63
C GLU A 68 6.74 15.12 35.13
N LYS A 69 5.46 15.35 35.48
CA LYS A 69 5.03 15.55 36.87
C LYS A 69 4.22 14.40 37.44
N ALA A 70 3.42 13.73 36.62
CA ALA A 70 2.59 12.63 37.07
C ALA A 70 3.44 11.39 37.38
N PRO A 71 3.09 10.62 38.44
CA PRO A 71 3.78 9.37 38.71
C PRO A 71 3.64 8.43 37.52
N ARG A 72 4.72 7.71 37.19
CA ARG A 72 4.65 6.65 36.19
C ARG A 72 3.68 5.57 36.67
N PRO A 73 2.77 5.07 35.82
CA PRO A 73 1.89 3.98 36.21
C PRO A 73 2.67 2.71 36.56
N LEU A 74 2.08 1.89 37.43
CA LEU A 74 2.67 0.64 37.88
C LEU A 74 3.04 -0.28 36.70
N ARG A 75 4.29 -0.75 36.67
CA ARG A 75 4.74 -1.77 35.72
C ARG A 75 4.59 -3.16 36.34
N ALA A 76 3.53 -3.88 35.97
CA ALA A 76 3.21 -5.19 36.53
C ALA A 76 2.96 -6.27 35.47
N ALA A 77 3.14 -7.52 35.88
CA ALA A 77 2.84 -8.71 35.08
C ALA A 77 1.60 -9.43 35.63
N ASP A 78 0.64 -9.75 34.75
CA ASP A 78 -0.47 -10.65 35.00
C ASP A 78 -0.06 -12.08 34.64
N ILE A 79 -0.34 -13.03 35.53
CA ILE A 79 0.17 -14.39 35.47
C ILE A 79 -0.98 -15.38 35.64
N VAL A 80 -1.01 -16.37 34.75
CA VAL A 80 -1.81 -17.59 34.91
C VAL A 80 -0.84 -18.76 35.06
N ALA A 81 -0.93 -19.48 36.16
CA ALA A 81 -0.08 -20.63 36.45
C ALA A 81 -0.91 -21.87 36.82
N ILE A 82 -0.36 -23.04 36.50
CA ILE A 82 -0.92 -24.36 36.82
C ILE A 82 0.05 -25.05 37.78
N ALA A 83 -0.37 -25.15 39.04
CA ALA A 83 0.37 -25.86 40.08
C ALA A 83 0.13 -27.39 39.98
N PRO A 84 0.96 -28.22 40.65
CA PRO A 84 0.73 -29.66 40.73
C PRO A 84 -0.69 -29.99 41.20
N GLY A 85 -1.29 -31.04 40.61
CA GLY A 85 -2.69 -31.38 40.86
C GLY A 85 -3.70 -30.61 40.00
N GLY A 86 -3.26 -29.98 38.91
CA GLY A 86 -4.12 -29.24 37.97
C GLY A 86 -4.71 -27.95 38.52
N LYS A 87 -4.17 -27.41 39.62
CA LYS A 87 -4.73 -26.22 40.30
C LYS A 87 -4.30 -24.94 39.59
N VAL A 88 -5.27 -24.12 39.20
CA VAL A 88 -5.07 -22.85 38.51
C VAL A 88 -4.89 -21.71 39.51
N TYR A 89 -3.89 -20.86 39.28
CA TYR A 89 -3.64 -19.66 40.05
C TYR A 89 -3.55 -18.44 39.15
N ASP A 90 -4.19 -17.35 39.57
CA ASP A 90 -4.08 -16.02 38.97
C ASP A 90 -3.22 -15.13 39.85
N GLY A 91 -2.19 -14.51 39.28
CA GLY A 91 -1.24 -13.69 40.01
C GLY A 91 -0.94 -12.36 39.34
N VAL A 92 -0.57 -11.38 40.16
CA VAL A 92 -0.06 -10.08 39.70
C VAL A 92 1.27 -9.81 40.37
N VAL A 93 2.29 -9.49 39.58
CA VAL A 93 3.65 -9.23 40.06
C VAL A 93 4.07 -7.81 39.71
N ASP A 94 4.45 -7.04 40.72
CA ASP A 94 5.14 -5.77 40.58
C ASP A 94 6.59 -6.03 40.16
N LEU A 95 6.94 -5.61 38.95
CA LEU A 95 8.25 -5.87 38.35
C LEU A 95 9.34 -4.95 38.89
N GLU A 96 8.98 -3.73 39.31
CA GLU A 96 9.93 -2.74 39.81
C GLU A 96 10.33 -3.07 41.25
N ASN A 97 9.33 -3.31 42.11
CA ASN A 97 9.55 -3.65 43.53
C ASN A 97 9.80 -5.16 43.74
N LYS A 98 9.70 -5.97 42.68
CA LYS A 98 9.89 -7.42 42.68
C LYS A 98 9.03 -8.13 43.72
N LYS A 99 7.74 -7.78 43.77
CA LYS A 99 6.80 -8.24 44.78
C LYS A 99 5.57 -8.88 44.13
N ILE A 100 5.11 -9.99 44.69
CA ILE A 100 3.81 -10.57 44.36
C ILE A 100 2.71 -9.70 45.02
N LEU A 101 1.87 -9.07 44.21
CA LEU A 101 0.73 -8.27 44.65
C LEU A 101 -0.50 -9.15 44.89
N GLN A 102 -0.67 -10.18 44.06
CA GLN A 102 -1.80 -11.11 44.11
C GLN A 102 -1.32 -12.51 43.73
N TRP A 103 -1.86 -13.52 44.41
CA TRP A 103 -1.70 -14.94 44.06
C TRP A 103 -2.90 -15.74 44.55
N ASN A 104 -3.92 -15.85 43.71
CA ASN A 104 -5.23 -16.39 44.09
C ASN A 104 -5.44 -17.75 43.44
N TYR A 105 -5.83 -18.75 44.25
CA TYR A 105 -6.31 -20.03 43.73
C TYR A 105 -7.70 -19.84 43.13
N THR A 106 -7.87 -20.26 41.88
CA THR A 106 -9.15 -20.15 41.15
C THR A 106 -9.71 -21.56 40.94
N PRO A 107 -10.61 -22.05 41.82
CA PRO A 107 -11.14 -23.40 41.73
C PRO A 107 -12.12 -23.55 40.55
N ASN A 108 -12.24 -24.77 40.03
CA ASN A 108 -13.23 -25.15 39.01
C ASN A 108 -13.17 -24.35 37.71
N VAL A 109 -11.99 -23.85 37.32
CA VAL A 109 -11.75 -23.24 36.01
C VAL A 109 -10.62 -23.97 35.29
N GLN A 110 -10.58 -23.82 33.97
CA GLN A 110 -9.48 -24.32 33.16
C GLN A 110 -8.90 -23.17 32.33
N PRO A 111 -7.57 -22.97 32.35
CA PRO A 111 -6.93 -21.93 31.57
C PRO A 111 -6.82 -22.38 30.12
N LEU A 112 -6.56 -21.42 29.22
CA LEU A 112 -6.41 -21.68 27.79
C LEU A 112 -5.45 -22.83 27.48
N ILE A 113 -5.63 -23.47 26.33
CA ILE A 113 -4.80 -24.55 25.83
C ILE A 113 -3.65 -23.95 25.02
N THR A 114 -2.41 -24.15 25.47
CA THR A 114 -1.22 -23.62 24.78
C THR A 114 -0.80 -24.52 23.62
N MET A 115 0.01 -24.02 22.70
CA MET A 115 0.53 -24.84 21.58
C MET A 115 1.32 -26.08 22.05
N GLU A 116 2.03 -25.97 23.18
CA GLU A 116 2.73 -27.12 23.79
C GLU A 116 1.75 -28.18 24.34
N ASP A 117 0.57 -27.76 24.83
CA ASP A 117 -0.47 -28.66 25.30
C ASP A 117 -1.11 -29.44 24.12
N LEU A 118 -1.23 -28.81 22.94
CA LEU A 118 -1.75 -29.44 21.73
C LEU A 118 -0.80 -30.53 21.21
N GLN A 119 0.48 -30.20 21.05
CA GLN A 119 1.49 -31.13 20.51
C GLN A 119 1.61 -32.43 21.32
N GLU A 120 1.42 -32.36 22.65
CA GLU A 120 1.47 -33.52 23.52
C GLU A 120 0.34 -34.52 23.22
N VAL A 121 -0.86 -34.03 22.87
CA VAL A 121 -2.03 -34.89 22.61
C VAL A 121 -1.80 -35.76 21.39
N GLU A 122 -1.32 -35.18 20.28
CA GLU A 122 -1.06 -35.93 19.04
C GLU A 122 -0.05 -37.08 19.28
N HIS A 123 0.97 -36.82 20.09
CA HIS A 123 1.96 -37.84 20.43
C HIS A 123 1.37 -39.01 21.22
N ILE A 124 0.41 -38.72 22.11
CA ILE A 124 -0.21 -39.70 22.99
C ILE A 124 -1.29 -40.51 22.26
N VAL A 125 -2.15 -39.87 21.47
CA VAL A 125 -3.24 -40.58 20.75
C VAL A 125 -2.68 -41.66 19.81
N ARG A 126 -1.54 -41.42 19.16
CA ARG A 126 -0.91 -42.42 18.26
C ARG A 126 -0.43 -43.68 18.96
N LYS A 127 -0.22 -43.62 20.28
CA LYS A 127 0.33 -44.70 21.09
C LYS A 127 -0.72 -45.37 21.98
N ASP A 128 -1.90 -44.77 22.10
CA ASP A 128 -2.95 -45.28 22.97
C ASP A 128 -3.57 -46.57 22.40
N PRO A 129 -3.61 -47.68 23.17
CA PRO A 129 -4.13 -48.95 22.67
C PRO A 129 -5.59 -48.91 22.19
N ALA A 130 -6.45 -48.12 22.84
CA ALA A 130 -7.86 -48.03 22.47
C ALA A 130 -8.04 -47.18 21.19
N VAL A 131 -7.23 -46.13 21.01
CA VAL A 131 -7.20 -45.37 19.74
C VAL A 131 -6.72 -46.25 18.59
N ILE A 132 -5.65 -47.03 18.80
CA ILE A 132 -5.13 -47.98 17.80
C ILE A 132 -6.21 -49.00 17.40
N GLU A 133 -6.98 -49.50 18.37
CA GLU A 133 -8.10 -50.40 18.10
C GLU A 133 -9.18 -49.73 17.23
N GLN A 134 -9.55 -48.48 17.53
CA GLN A 134 -10.53 -47.75 16.72
C GLN A 134 -10.03 -47.49 15.29
N CYS A 135 -8.75 -47.13 15.13
CA CYS A 135 -8.10 -47.03 13.82
C CYS A 135 -8.18 -48.36 13.04
N ALA A 136 -7.89 -49.50 13.69
CA ALA A 136 -7.96 -50.81 13.06
C ALA A 136 -9.38 -51.16 12.59
N ILE A 137 -10.41 -50.83 13.37
CA ILE A 137 -11.82 -51.09 13.02
C ILE A 137 -12.23 -50.36 11.73
N ILE A 138 -11.74 -49.13 11.51
CA ILE A 138 -12.05 -48.34 10.32
C ILE A 138 -11.07 -48.57 9.15
N GLY A 139 -10.15 -49.52 9.29
CA GLY A 139 -9.26 -49.98 8.21
C GLY A 139 -7.86 -49.40 8.20
N ILE A 140 -7.38 -48.78 9.28
CA ILE A 140 -5.99 -48.30 9.42
C ILE A 140 -5.17 -49.33 10.21
N PRO A 141 -4.14 -49.95 9.62
CA PRO A 141 -3.35 -50.96 10.32
C PRO A 141 -2.45 -50.33 11.38
N LYS A 142 -2.08 -51.11 12.42
CA LYS A 142 -1.33 -50.62 13.58
C LYS A 142 0.03 -50.03 13.23
N GLU A 143 0.69 -50.55 12.19
CA GLU A 143 1.95 -50.05 11.65
C GLU A 143 1.83 -48.64 11.04
N ASP A 144 0.63 -48.23 10.62
CA ASP A 144 0.35 -46.95 9.98
C ASP A 144 -0.09 -45.85 10.97
N MET A 145 0.02 -46.07 12.28
CA MET A 145 -0.30 -45.03 13.27
C MET A 145 0.55 -43.75 13.14
N HIS A 146 1.72 -43.83 12.49
CA HIS A 146 2.53 -42.66 12.15
C HIS A 146 1.89 -41.75 11.08
N LYS A 147 0.88 -42.26 10.37
CA LYS A 147 0.05 -41.53 9.39
C LYS A 147 -1.27 -41.03 9.96
N VAL A 148 -1.61 -41.39 11.19
CA VAL A 148 -2.78 -40.86 11.89
C VAL A 148 -2.41 -39.52 12.51
N TYR A 149 -3.22 -38.50 12.29
CA TYR A 149 -3.04 -37.17 12.86
C TYR A 149 -4.26 -36.82 13.69
N CYS A 150 -4.15 -35.78 14.51
CA CYS A 150 -5.33 -35.18 15.09
C CYS A 150 -5.11 -33.69 15.27
N ASP A 151 -6.19 -32.93 15.16
CA ASP A 151 -6.24 -31.56 15.67
C ASP A 151 -6.79 -31.63 17.09
N PRO A 152 -5.96 -31.44 18.13
CA PRO A 152 -6.44 -31.40 19.51
C PRO A 152 -7.16 -30.08 19.73
N TRP A 153 -8.36 -30.15 20.28
CA TRP A 153 -9.15 -28.99 20.63
C TRP A 153 -9.38 -29.00 22.13
N THR A 154 -9.65 -27.83 22.72
CA THR A 154 -10.42 -27.80 23.98
C THR A 154 -11.62 -28.73 23.85
N ILE A 155 -12.00 -29.41 24.93
CA ILE A 155 -13.26 -30.17 24.92
C ILE A 155 -14.48 -29.23 24.72
N GLY A 156 -14.28 -27.90 24.76
CA GLY A 156 -15.33 -26.89 24.76
C GLY A 156 -16.04 -26.95 26.10
N TYR A 157 -17.08 -27.77 26.19
CA TYR A 157 -17.68 -28.20 27.44
C TYR A 157 -18.32 -29.57 27.26
N ASP A 158 -18.14 -30.44 28.24
CA ASP A 158 -18.78 -31.75 28.28
C ASP A 158 -19.26 -32.02 29.71
N GLU A 159 -20.58 -32.20 29.84
CA GLU A 159 -21.25 -32.37 31.13
C GLU A 159 -20.80 -33.62 31.91
N ARG A 160 -20.20 -34.61 31.22
CA ARG A 160 -19.66 -35.82 31.86
C ARG A 160 -18.52 -35.51 32.83
N TRP A 161 -17.80 -34.41 32.62
CA TRP A 161 -16.61 -34.05 33.41
C TRP A 161 -16.63 -32.61 33.97
N GLY A 162 -17.46 -31.73 33.42
CA GLY A 162 -17.54 -30.32 33.86
C GLY A 162 -16.19 -29.61 33.74
N SER A 163 -15.85 -28.78 34.72
CA SER A 163 -14.62 -27.94 34.72
C SER A 163 -13.56 -28.41 35.72
N GLY A 164 -13.79 -29.54 36.40
CA GLY A 164 -12.91 -30.03 37.48
C GLY A 164 -11.64 -30.75 37.00
N VAL A 165 -11.56 -31.07 35.70
CA VAL A 165 -10.45 -31.81 35.09
C VAL A 165 -10.10 -31.14 33.76
N ARG A 166 -8.82 -30.96 33.43
CA ARG A 166 -8.40 -30.30 32.18
C ARG A 166 -8.42 -31.26 31.00
N LEU A 167 -9.34 -31.06 30.06
CA LEU A 167 -9.62 -31.99 28.97
C LEU A 167 -9.46 -31.37 27.58
N GLN A 168 -8.99 -32.19 26.65
CA GLN A 168 -8.97 -31.90 25.22
C GLN A 168 -9.71 -33.00 24.46
N GLN A 169 -10.32 -32.67 23.34
CA GLN A 169 -10.89 -33.63 22.38
C GLN A 169 -10.02 -33.67 21.14
N ALA A 170 -9.68 -34.86 20.65
CA ALA A 170 -8.86 -35.02 19.44
C ALA A 170 -9.76 -35.24 18.23
N LEU A 171 -9.74 -34.31 17.27
CA LEU A 171 -10.39 -34.50 15.97
C LEU A 171 -9.44 -35.29 15.08
N MET A 172 -9.80 -36.53 14.78
CA MET A 172 -8.88 -37.51 14.21
C MET A 172 -8.88 -37.46 12.67
N TYR A 173 -7.68 -37.52 12.08
CA TYR A 173 -7.45 -37.49 10.63
C TYR A 173 -6.40 -38.53 10.21
N TYR A 174 -6.24 -38.74 8.91
CA TYR A 174 -5.22 -39.61 8.33
C TYR A 174 -4.51 -38.94 7.16
N ARG A 175 -3.25 -39.28 6.93
CA ARG A 175 -2.47 -38.84 5.77
C ARG A 175 -1.85 -40.04 5.07
N PRO A 176 -2.37 -40.49 3.92
CA PRO A 176 -1.76 -41.57 3.15
C PRO A 176 -0.28 -41.31 2.84
N HIS A 177 0.04 -40.05 2.52
CA HIS A 177 1.38 -39.50 2.37
C HIS A 177 1.58 -38.28 3.29
N PRO A 178 2.78 -38.03 3.87
CA PRO A 178 3.00 -36.90 4.79
C PRO A 178 2.58 -35.50 4.27
N ASP A 179 2.71 -35.30 2.95
CA ASP A 179 2.35 -34.04 2.26
C ASP A 179 0.86 -33.92 1.91
N ASP A 180 0.06 -34.96 2.18
CA ASP A 180 -1.39 -34.91 1.93
C ASP A 180 -2.08 -34.01 2.96
N SER A 181 -3.06 -33.23 2.49
CA SER A 181 -3.98 -32.54 3.38
C SER A 181 -4.78 -33.56 4.18
N GLN A 182 -4.59 -33.59 5.50
CA GLN A 182 -5.25 -34.55 6.39
C GLN A 182 -6.77 -34.39 6.40
N TYR A 183 -7.26 -33.19 6.10
CA TYR A 183 -8.69 -32.85 6.10
C TYR A 183 -9.47 -33.59 5.00
N ASN A 184 -8.77 -34.21 4.03
CA ASN A 184 -9.34 -35.14 3.05
C ASN A 184 -9.77 -36.47 3.67
N TYR A 185 -9.19 -36.84 4.81
CA TYR A 185 -9.35 -38.14 5.44
C TYR A 185 -9.71 -38.01 6.93
N PRO A 186 -10.85 -37.36 7.26
CA PRO A 186 -11.35 -37.36 8.63
C PRO A 186 -11.69 -38.78 9.08
N LEU A 187 -11.50 -39.07 10.36
CA LEU A 187 -11.89 -40.33 11.00
C LEU A 187 -13.16 -40.16 11.82
N ASP A 188 -13.82 -41.26 12.13
CA ASP A 188 -15.20 -41.24 12.65
C ASP A 188 -15.32 -41.18 14.17
N PHE A 189 -14.23 -41.22 14.93
CA PHE A 189 -14.25 -41.27 16.39
C PHE A 189 -13.45 -40.11 17.01
N CYS A 190 -13.76 -39.76 18.26
CA CYS A 190 -13.18 -38.61 18.96
C CYS A 190 -12.64 -39.00 20.36
N PRO A 191 -11.31 -39.19 20.52
CA PRO A 191 -10.67 -39.42 21.81
C PRO A 191 -10.71 -38.21 22.73
N ILE A 192 -10.86 -38.44 24.03
CA ILE A 192 -10.82 -37.43 25.10
C ILE A 192 -9.53 -37.60 25.91
N TYR A 193 -8.68 -36.59 25.88
CA TYR A 193 -7.39 -36.55 26.56
C TYR A 193 -7.48 -35.77 27.87
N ASN A 194 -6.97 -36.35 28.95
CA ASN A 194 -6.81 -35.68 30.23
C ASN A 194 -5.37 -35.15 30.37
N SER A 195 -5.23 -33.83 30.43
CA SER A 195 -3.93 -33.14 30.42
C SER A 195 -3.13 -33.31 31.72
N GLU A 196 -3.79 -33.65 32.82
CA GLU A 196 -3.11 -33.89 34.10
C GLU A 196 -2.55 -35.31 34.16
N THR A 197 -3.38 -36.31 33.85
CA THR A 197 -2.99 -37.72 33.90
C THR A 197 -2.19 -38.18 32.68
N LYS A 198 -2.20 -37.37 31.61
CA LYS A 198 -1.60 -37.63 30.30
C LYS A 198 -2.10 -38.92 29.66
N LYS A 199 -3.42 -39.14 29.69
CA LYS A 199 -4.07 -40.35 29.20
C LYS A 199 -5.31 -40.04 28.38
N ILE A 200 -5.63 -40.93 27.45
CA ILE A 200 -6.96 -41.00 26.85
C ILE A 200 -7.89 -41.64 27.87
N ILE A 201 -8.95 -40.92 28.25
CA ILE A 201 -9.90 -41.35 29.30
C ILE A 201 -11.23 -41.83 28.73
N HIS A 202 -11.54 -41.47 27.48
CA HIS A 202 -12.74 -41.86 26.79
C HIS A 202 -12.54 -41.75 25.27
N ILE A 203 -13.34 -42.45 24.48
CA ILE A 203 -13.42 -42.28 23.03
C ILE A 203 -14.89 -42.25 22.65
N ASP A 204 -15.37 -41.13 22.11
CA ASP A 204 -16.70 -41.05 21.53
C ASP A 204 -16.68 -41.75 20.17
N VAL A 205 -17.45 -42.83 20.04
CA VAL A 205 -17.58 -43.62 18.81
C VAL A 205 -19.03 -43.49 18.31
N PRO A 206 -19.26 -43.13 17.04
CA PRO A 206 -20.60 -42.95 16.52
C PRO A 206 -21.32 -44.29 16.37
N PRO A 207 -22.66 -44.29 16.44
CA PRO A 207 -23.45 -45.51 16.26
C PRO A 207 -23.31 -46.09 14.84
N VAL A 208 -23.08 -45.23 13.85
CA VAL A 208 -22.81 -45.60 12.46
C VAL A 208 -21.33 -45.37 12.19
N ARG A 209 -20.61 -46.45 11.88
CA ARG A 209 -19.19 -46.40 11.55
C ARG A 209 -18.97 -45.93 10.11
N ARG A 210 -17.89 -45.19 9.90
CA ARG A 210 -17.47 -44.63 8.60
C ARG A 210 -16.02 -45.03 8.36
N PRO A 211 -15.78 -46.08 7.56
CA PRO A 211 -14.43 -46.55 7.24
C PRO A 211 -13.58 -45.44 6.60
N LEU A 212 -12.25 -45.58 6.66
CA LEU A 212 -11.33 -44.64 6.03
C LEU A 212 -11.68 -44.42 4.54
N SER A 213 -11.75 -43.14 4.14
CA SER A 213 -12.03 -42.77 2.75
C SER A 213 -10.97 -43.33 1.80
N LYS A 214 -11.42 -43.81 0.64
CA LYS A 214 -10.57 -44.31 -0.47
C LYS A 214 -10.47 -43.30 -1.61
N ALA A 215 -10.95 -42.08 -1.39
CA ALA A 215 -10.86 -41.02 -2.39
C ALA A 215 -9.39 -40.66 -2.67
N ALA A 216 -9.13 -40.19 -3.89
CA ALA A 216 -7.80 -39.70 -4.25
C ALA A 216 -7.42 -38.49 -3.38
N PRO A 217 -6.12 -38.22 -3.15
CA PRO A 217 -5.72 -37.01 -2.46
C PRO A 217 -6.17 -35.76 -3.23
N ASN A 218 -6.76 -34.79 -2.52
CA ASN A 218 -7.07 -33.46 -3.06
C ASN A 218 -6.15 -32.44 -2.37
N ASN A 219 -5.02 -32.13 -3.01
CA ASN A 219 -3.92 -31.39 -2.41
C ASN A 219 -3.72 -30.03 -3.11
N TYR A 220 -3.28 -29.03 -2.35
CA TYR A 220 -3.08 -27.65 -2.84
C TYR A 220 -1.62 -27.22 -2.99
N HIS A 221 -0.66 -28.09 -2.62
CA HIS A 221 0.76 -27.75 -2.66
C HIS A 221 1.34 -27.80 -4.09
N PRO A 222 2.43 -27.07 -4.39
CA PRO A 222 2.97 -26.94 -5.75
C PRO A 222 3.20 -28.25 -6.50
N ALA A 223 3.78 -29.25 -5.84
CA ALA A 223 4.05 -30.54 -6.48
C ALA A 223 2.77 -31.31 -6.89
N SER A 224 1.62 -31.06 -6.26
CA SER A 224 0.34 -31.65 -6.67
C SER A 224 -0.26 -30.88 -7.86
N ILE A 225 -0.26 -29.55 -7.81
CA ILE A 225 -0.78 -28.72 -8.90
C ILE A 225 0.01 -28.90 -10.20
N GLU A 226 1.34 -29.04 -10.11
CA GLU A 226 2.18 -29.34 -11.28
C GLU A 226 1.83 -30.66 -11.97
N LYS A 227 1.35 -31.66 -11.21
CA LYS A 227 0.88 -32.94 -11.78
C LYS A 227 -0.48 -32.83 -12.48
N GLU A 228 -1.28 -31.82 -12.13
CA GLU A 228 -2.63 -31.59 -12.65
C GLU A 228 -2.69 -30.59 -13.82
N GLY A 229 -1.52 -30.20 -14.37
CA GLY A 229 -1.43 -29.29 -15.51
C GLY A 229 -0.70 -27.97 -15.23
N GLY A 230 -0.21 -27.78 -14.00
CA GLY A 230 0.65 -26.65 -13.63
C GLY A 230 -0.10 -25.35 -13.34
N TYR A 231 0.68 -24.32 -12.98
CA TYR A 231 0.16 -23.00 -12.63
C TYR A 231 -0.14 -22.13 -13.86
N ARG A 232 -0.99 -21.12 -13.67
CA ARG A 232 -1.25 -20.05 -14.65
C ARG A 232 0.06 -19.31 -14.98
N ASN A 233 0.31 -19.06 -16.26
CA ASN A 233 1.55 -18.43 -16.76
C ASN A 233 1.35 -16.99 -17.29
N ASP A 234 0.13 -16.47 -17.19
CA ASP A 234 -0.28 -15.17 -17.69
C ASP A 234 -0.28 -14.06 -16.62
N ILE A 235 -0.02 -14.40 -15.36
CA ILE A 235 0.07 -13.44 -14.23
C ILE A 235 1.35 -12.61 -14.37
N LYS A 236 1.20 -11.30 -14.63
CA LYS A 236 2.31 -10.35 -14.68
C LYS A 236 2.60 -9.74 -13.31
N PRO A 237 3.88 -9.46 -12.97
CA PRO A 237 4.23 -8.84 -11.70
C PRO A 237 3.59 -7.45 -11.52
N ILE A 238 3.08 -7.19 -10.32
CA ILE A 238 2.73 -5.84 -9.85
C ILE A 238 3.73 -5.48 -8.76
N ASN A 239 4.60 -4.49 -9.02
CA ASN A 239 5.62 -4.05 -8.08
C ASN A 239 5.12 -2.81 -7.31
N ILE A 240 5.23 -2.84 -5.99
CA ILE A 240 4.89 -1.71 -5.11
C ILE A 240 6.19 -1.24 -4.47
N THR A 241 6.61 -0.02 -4.78
CA THR A 241 7.87 0.56 -4.28
C THR A 241 7.65 1.92 -3.65
N GLN A 242 8.45 2.24 -2.64
CA GLN A 242 8.49 3.55 -1.98
C GLN A 242 9.96 4.04 -1.99
N PRO A 243 10.42 4.66 -3.10
CA PRO A 243 11.84 4.98 -3.29
C PRO A 243 12.39 6.00 -2.28
N GLU A 244 11.51 6.83 -1.72
CA GLU A 244 11.85 7.84 -0.69
C GLU A 244 11.55 7.37 0.74
N GLY A 245 11.18 6.10 0.91
CA GLY A 245 10.77 5.52 2.20
C GLY A 245 9.28 5.69 2.51
N VAL A 246 8.92 5.29 3.74
CA VAL A 246 7.55 5.35 4.26
C VAL A 246 7.24 6.72 4.87
N SER A 247 5.96 7.04 4.96
CA SER A 247 5.43 8.33 5.46
C SER A 247 5.00 8.26 6.92
N PHE A 248 5.04 7.07 7.52
CA PHE A 248 4.87 6.90 8.96
C PHE A 248 6.24 6.93 9.64
N THR A 249 6.27 7.40 10.89
CA THR A 249 7.43 7.25 11.77
C THR A 249 7.09 6.33 12.93
N ILE A 250 8.11 5.67 13.48
CA ILE A 250 7.97 4.76 14.61
C ILE A 250 8.94 5.18 15.70
N ASN A 251 8.40 5.46 16.88
CA ASN A 251 9.16 5.70 18.10
C ASN A 251 8.77 4.65 19.15
N GLY A 252 9.61 3.65 19.35
CA GLY A 252 9.27 2.47 20.14
C GLY A 252 8.09 1.72 19.50
N ARG A 253 6.93 1.71 20.17
CA ARG A 253 5.67 1.15 19.65
C ARG A 253 4.64 2.20 19.28
N ILE A 254 5.01 3.49 19.23
CA ILE A 254 4.14 4.58 18.81
C ILE A 254 4.36 4.84 17.32
N ILE A 255 3.27 4.79 16.54
CA ILE A 255 3.24 5.14 15.13
C ILE A 255 2.66 6.55 14.99
N GLU A 256 3.34 7.41 14.24
CA GLU A 256 2.80 8.69 13.78
C GLU A 256 2.65 8.67 12.25
N TRP A 257 1.43 8.89 11.75
CA TRP A 257 1.15 8.84 10.32
C TRP A 257 -0.05 9.71 9.96
N GLN A 258 0.12 10.63 9.01
CA GLN A 258 -0.98 11.43 8.44
C GLN A 258 -1.93 12.00 9.52
N LYS A 259 -1.36 12.63 10.55
CA LYS A 259 -2.02 13.21 11.75
C LYS A 259 -2.49 12.20 12.82
N TRP A 260 -2.47 10.91 12.55
CA TRP A 260 -2.68 9.89 13.57
C TRP A 260 -1.46 9.72 14.48
N SER A 261 -1.71 9.46 15.76
CA SER A 261 -0.74 8.87 16.69
C SER A 261 -1.38 7.67 17.38
N ILE A 262 -0.70 6.51 17.35
CA ILE A 262 -1.24 5.21 17.75
C ILE A 262 -0.16 4.44 18.50
N HIS A 263 -0.45 3.93 19.70
CA HIS A 263 0.39 2.94 20.37
C HIS A 263 -0.03 1.51 19.95
N VAL A 264 0.96 0.69 19.57
CA VAL A 264 0.76 -0.71 19.13
C VAL A 264 1.18 -1.67 20.24
N GLY A 265 0.20 -2.16 20.99
CA GLY A 265 0.34 -3.25 21.95
C GLY A 265 0.13 -4.64 21.33
N PHE A 266 0.48 -5.66 22.09
CA PHE A 266 0.29 -7.07 21.75
C PHE A 266 0.21 -7.92 23.01
N ASN A 267 -0.72 -8.87 23.09
CA ASN A 267 -0.76 -9.84 24.18
C ASN A 267 -1.09 -11.25 23.68
N TYR A 268 -0.97 -12.24 24.55
CA TYR A 268 -1.11 -13.66 24.16
C TYR A 268 -2.53 -14.02 23.72
N ARG A 269 -3.55 -13.28 24.18
CA ARG A 269 -4.97 -13.61 24.03
C ARG A 269 -5.61 -12.90 22.85
N GLU A 270 -5.58 -11.57 22.86
CA GLU A 270 -6.21 -10.71 21.86
C GLU A 270 -5.34 -10.57 20.61
N GLY A 271 -4.03 -10.82 20.73
CA GLY A 271 -3.06 -10.39 19.74
C GLY A 271 -2.90 -8.88 19.79
N LEU A 272 -3.16 -8.19 18.67
CA LEU A 272 -3.06 -6.74 18.51
C LEU A 272 -4.02 -5.99 19.45
N VAL A 273 -3.47 -5.02 20.17
CA VAL A 273 -4.21 -4.06 20.99
C VAL A 273 -3.72 -2.66 20.65
N LEU A 274 -4.59 -1.80 20.15
CA LEU A 274 -4.23 -0.44 19.78
C LEU A 274 -4.68 0.53 20.87
N ASN A 275 -3.75 1.33 21.39
CA ASN A 275 -4.01 2.22 22.51
C ASN A 275 -3.70 3.69 22.21
N ASN A 276 -4.24 4.57 23.04
CA ASN A 276 -3.99 6.02 23.02
C ASN A 276 -4.05 6.62 21.59
N ILE A 277 -5.15 6.33 20.90
CA ILE A 277 -5.35 6.73 19.51
C ILE A 277 -5.82 8.17 19.47
N THR A 278 -5.02 9.03 18.85
CA THR A 278 -5.29 10.46 18.73
C THR A 278 -5.15 10.95 17.29
N PHE A 279 -5.79 12.08 17.00
CA PHE A 279 -5.71 12.77 15.72
C PHE A 279 -5.30 14.22 15.91
N ASN A 280 -4.25 14.67 15.24
CA ASN A 280 -3.77 16.04 15.26
C ASN A 280 -4.58 16.94 14.31
N ASP A 281 -5.56 17.63 14.86
CA ASP A 281 -6.39 18.60 14.15
C ASP A 281 -5.75 19.99 14.23
N LYS A 282 -4.88 20.30 13.26
CA LYS A 282 -4.23 21.62 13.08
C LYS A 282 -3.49 22.11 14.34
N GLY A 283 -2.70 21.23 14.95
CA GLY A 283 -1.94 21.49 16.17
C GLY A 283 -2.69 21.11 17.46
N THR A 284 -3.99 20.84 17.39
CA THR A 284 -4.76 20.31 18.53
C THR A 284 -4.79 18.80 18.47
N VAL A 285 -4.06 18.12 19.36
CA VAL A 285 -4.13 16.66 19.49
C VAL A 285 -5.45 16.29 20.19
N ARG A 286 -6.33 15.61 19.46
CA ARG A 286 -7.66 15.24 19.94
C ARG A 286 -7.72 13.72 20.14
N PRO A 287 -8.10 13.24 21.33
CA PRO A 287 -8.26 11.81 21.55
C PRO A 287 -9.45 11.27 20.76
N VAL A 288 -9.32 10.02 20.31
CA VAL A 288 -10.35 9.31 19.55
C VAL A 288 -10.75 8.04 20.30
N PHE A 289 -9.81 7.13 20.52
CA PHE A 289 -10.04 5.89 21.26
C PHE A 289 -8.92 5.68 22.29
N TYR A 290 -9.28 5.27 23.50
CA TYR A 290 -8.30 4.86 24.49
C TYR A 290 -7.72 3.48 24.17
N ARG A 291 -8.57 2.52 23.74
CA ARG A 291 -8.20 1.14 23.44
C ARG A 291 -9.12 0.51 22.39
N LEU A 292 -8.56 -0.18 21.40
CA LEU A 292 -9.26 -1.01 20.41
C LEU A 292 -8.64 -2.41 20.36
N SER A 293 -9.46 -3.46 20.38
CA SER A 293 -9.01 -4.85 20.22
C SER A 293 -10.13 -5.78 19.75
N LEU A 294 -9.74 -6.98 19.30
CA LEU A 294 -10.63 -8.15 19.29
C LEU A 294 -10.52 -8.82 20.66
N ALA A 295 -11.58 -8.76 21.45
CA ALA A 295 -11.56 -9.21 22.84
C ALA A 295 -11.96 -10.69 23.01
N GLU A 296 -12.74 -11.22 22.06
CA GLU A 296 -13.11 -12.62 22.02
C GLU A 296 -13.62 -13.01 20.62
N MET A 297 -13.74 -14.31 20.36
CA MET A 297 -14.56 -14.83 19.27
C MET A 297 -15.26 -16.13 19.67
N VAL A 298 -16.23 -16.57 18.87
CA VAL A 298 -16.83 -17.91 18.99
C VAL A 298 -17.14 -18.47 17.60
N VAL A 299 -16.83 -19.75 17.39
CA VAL A 299 -17.05 -20.46 16.11
C VAL A 299 -18.02 -21.63 16.28
N PRO A 300 -19.34 -21.38 16.47
CA PRO A 300 -20.30 -22.44 16.73
C PRO A 300 -20.66 -23.24 15.48
N TYR A 301 -20.51 -24.57 15.56
CA TYR A 301 -20.95 -25.49 14.52
C TYR A 301 -22.42 -25.89 14.68
N GLY A 302 -23.09 -26.09 13.55
CA GLY A 302 -24.54 -26.33 13.45
C GLY A 302 -24.98 -27.78 13.34
N ASN A 303 -24.06 -28.76 13.39
CA ASN A 303 -24.44 -30.18 13.38
C ASN A 303 -24.84 -30.64 14.79
N PRO A 304 -26.10 -31.09 15.02
CA PRO A 304 -26.57 -31.49 16.34
C PRO A 304 -26.13 -32.90 16.77
N GLU A 305 -25.55 -33.70 15.88
CA GLU A 305 -25.13 -35.06 16.23
C GLU A 305 -23.95 -35.06 17.21
N HIS A 306 -24.00 -35.95 18.21
CA HIS A 306 -22.90 -36.10 19.16
C HIS A 306 -21.66 -36.68 18.47
N PRO A 307 -20.45 -36.11 18.70
CA PRO A 307 -20.11 -35.09 19.70
C PRO A 307 -20.04 -33.63 19.21
N HIS A 308 -20.57 -33.32 18.03
CA HIS A 308 -20.29 -32.06 17.34
C HIS A 308 -20.82 -30.81 18.04
N GLN A 309 -21.74 -30.94 19.00
CA GLN A 309 -22.16 -29.83 19.87
C GLN A 309 -20.99 -29.22 20.66
N ARG A 310 -19.87 -29.94 20.83
CA ARG A 310 -18.65 -29.43 21.48
C ARG A 310 -17.78 -28.55 20.57
N LYS A 311 -18.06 -28.48 19.27
CA LYS A 311 -17.36 -27.61 18.33
C LYS A 311 -17.99 -26.21 18.38
N HIS A 312 -17.49 -25.39 19.29
CA HIS A 312 -17.85 -23.98 19.42
C HIS A 312 -16.70 -23.20 20.04
N ALA A 313 -15.54 -23.30 19.40
CA ALA A 313 -14.28 -22.78 19.92
C ALA A 313 -14.38 -21.28 20.18
N PHE A 314 -13.87 -20.83 21.33
CA PHE A 314 -13.63 -19.43 21.61
C PHE A 314 -12.15 -19.15 21.39
N ASP A 315 -11.74 -18.97 20.13
CA ASP A 315 -10.31 -19.15 19.79
C ASP A 315 -9.38 -18.21 20.56
N LEU A 316 -9.81 -16.97 20.84
CA LEU A 316 -9.03 -16.03 21.65
C LEU A 316 -8.98 -16.50 23.11
N GLY A 317 -10.11 -16.84 23.74
CA GLY A 317 -10.17 -17.27 25.14
C GLY A 317 -9.69 -18.69 25.44
N GLU A 318 -9.71 -19.59 24.46
CA GLU A 318 -9.34 -21.00 24.61
C GLU A 318 -7.96 -21.33 24.06
N TYR A 319 -7.39 -20.53 23.15
CA TYR A 319 -6.06 -20.77 22.55
C TYR A 319 -5.16 -19.53 22.51
N GLY A 320 -5.74 -18.35 22.30
CA GLY A 320 -5.04 -17.06 22.28
C GLY A 320 -4.55 -16.64 20.90
N GLY A 321 -5.15 -15.59 20.34
CA GLY A 321 -4.80 -15.03 19.03
C GLY A 321 -3.35 -14.54 18.94
N GLY A 322 -2.72 -14.21 20.07
CA GLY A 322 -1.29 -13.93 20.13
C GLY A 322 -0.42 -15.17 20.11
N TYR A 323 -0.78 -16.22 20.87
CA TYR A 323 -0.07 -17.50 20.86
C TYR A 323 -0.18 -18.22 19.51
N MET A 324 -1.30 -18.06 18.81
CA MET A 324 -1.55 -18.62 17.48
C MET A 324 -0.96 -17.79 16.34
N THR A 325 -0.37 -16.62 16.62
CA THR A 325 0.09 -15.69 15.58
C THR A 325 1.24 -16.29 14.77
N ASN A 326 1.22 -16.07 13.46
CA ASN A 326 2.27 -16.52 12.56
C ASN A 326 3.47 -15.55 12.58
N SER A 327 4.63 -16.04 12.16
CA SER A 327 5.76 -15.18 11.78
C SER A 327 5.61 -14.72 10.34
N LEU A 328 5.27 -13.44 10.15
CA LEU A 328 4.97 -12.88 8.83
C LEU A 328 6.24 -12.62 8.02
N SER A 329 6.20 -12.93 6.72
CA SER A 329 7.33 -12.84 5.81
C SER A 329 7.14 -11.77 4.73
N LEU A 330 8.22 -11.05 4.44
CA LEU A 330 8.24 -9.98 3.43
C LEU A 330 7.93 -10.54 2.04
N GLY A 331 6.98 -9.93 1.33
CA GLY A 331 6.61 -10.30 -0.03
C GLY A 331 5.67 -11.50 -0.15
N CYS A 332 5.35 -12.18 0.96
CA CYS A 332 4.36 -13.25 1.04
C CYS A 332 3.06 -12.73 1.67
N ASP A 333 3.11 -12.38 2.96
CA ASP A 333 1.94 -11.95 3.74
C ASP A 333 1.68 -10.45 3.62
N CYS A 334 2.77 -9.68 3.54
CA CYS A 334 2.76 -8.22 3.43
C CYS A 334 3.61 -7.75 2.25
N LYS A 335 3.06 -6.84 1.44
CA LYS A 335 3.67 -6.37 0.19
C LYS A 335 3.92 -4.87 0.20
N GLY A 336 5.11 -4.46 -0.22
CA GLY A 336 5.56 -3.06 -0.22
C GLY A 336 6.72 -2.83 0.74
N ALA A 337 6.84 -1.63 1.29
CA ALA A 337 7.82 -1.31 2.33
C ALA A 337 7.21 -1.61 3.71
N ILE A 338 7.73 -2.65 4.38
CA ILE A 338 7.13 -3.19 5.61
C ILE A 338 8.02 -2.93 6.82
N HIS A 339 7.40 -2.54 7.93
CA HIS A 339 7.99 -2.57 9.26
C HIS A 339 7.36 -3.71 10.07
N TYR A 340 8.19 -4.51 10.74
CA TYR A 340 7.73 -5.64 11.55
C TYR A 340 7.97 -5.38 13.04
N MET A 341 7.07 -5.89 13.88
CA MET A 341 7.29 -5.97 15.33
C MET A 341 7.16 -7.42 15.81
N ASP A 342 7.99 -7.77 16.79
CA ASP A 342 8.00 -9.07 17.44
C ASP A 342 7.00 -9.13 18.61
N ALA A 343 6.61 -10.35 18.98
CA ALA A 343 5.84 -10.64 20.19
C ALA A 343 6.63 -11.58 21.12
N ALA A 344 6.67 -11.27 22.42
CA ALA A 344 7.34 -12.06 23.43
C ALA A 344 6.33 -12.73 24.36
N PHE A 345 6.59 -13.99 24.70
CA PHE A 345 5.69 -14.86 25.43
C PHE A 345 6.43 -15.73 26.43
N VAL A 346 5.68 -16.43 27.28
CA VAL A 346 6.20 -17.46 28.18
C VAL A 346 5.85 -18.84 27.63
N ASN A 347 6.74 -19.81 27.77
CA ASN A 347 6.41 -21.22 27.58
C ASN A 347 5.99 -21.88 28.90
N ARG A 348 5.52 -23.13 28.85
CA ARG A 348 5.10 -23.90 30.03
C ARG A 348 6.16 -23.97 31.13
N ALA A 349 7.43 -24.03 30.73
CA ALA A 349 8.58 -24.08 31.63
C ALA A 349 9.03 -22.70 32.11
N GLY A 350 8.27 -21.62 31.87
CA GLY A 350 8.60 -20.27 32.34
C GLY A 350 9.77 -19.61 31.59
N ALA A 351 10.23 -20.16 30.47
CA ALA A 351 11.21 -19.49 29.63
C ALA A 351 10.51 -18.56 28.64
N SER A 352 11.07 -17.37 28.44
CA SER A 352 10.56 -16.47 27.42
C SER A 352 10.85 -16.97 26.00
N THR A 353 9.87 -16.80 25.10
CA THR A 353 9.94 -17.12 23.67
C THR A 353 9.57 -15.90 22.84
N ILE A 354 10.03 -15.84 21.59
CA ILE A 354 9.72 -14.74 20.67
C ILE A 354 9.09 -15.30 19.41
N ILE A 355 7.94 -14.78 19.02
CA ILE A 355 7.41 -14.92 17.67
C ILE A 355 7.91 -13.72 16.87
N LYS A 356 8.82 -14.00 15.94
CA LYS A 356 9.39 -12.98 15.05
C LYS A 356 8.34 -12.48 14.09
N ASN A 357 8.37 -11.20 13.78
CA ASN A 357 7.52 -10.59 12.77
C ASN A 357 6.02 -10.87 12.99
N ALA A 358 5.57 -10.87 14.24
CA ALA A 358 4.18 -11.16 14.62
C ALA A 358 3.22 -10.10 14.08
N ILE A 359 3.69 -8.86 13.96
CA ILE A 359 2.92 -7.70 13.49
C ILE A 359 3.59 -7.14 12.25
N CYS A 360 2.78 -6.83 11.25
CA CYS A 360 3.18 -6.16 10.02
C CYS A 360 2.56 -4.75 9.96
N ILE A 361 3.36 -3.75 9.63
CA ILE A 361 2.97 -2.34 9.53
C ILE A 361 3.44 -1.79 8.20
N HIS A 362 2.51 -1.26 7.40
CA HIS A 362 2.81 -0.62 6.12
C HIS A 362 1.72 0.35 5.70
N GLU A 363 1.98 1.13 4.65
CA GLU A 363 0.98 1.99 4.04
C GLU A 363 0.71 1.60 2.59
N GLU A 364 -0.53 1.74 2.16
CA GLU A 364 -0.98 1.39 0.81
C GLU A 364 -1.74 2.56 0.18
N ASP A 365 -1.76 2.55 -1.16
CA ASP A 365 -2.71 3.37 -1.91
C ASP A 365 -4.15 2.91 -1.64
N ALA A 366 -5.07 3.88 -1.53
CA ALA A 366 -6.49 3.65 -1.25
C ALA A 366 -7.39 4.27 -2.34
N GLY A 367 -6.89 4.43 -3.57
CA GLY A 367 -7.66 4.98 -4.68
C GLY A 367 -7.90 6.49 -4.54
N ILE A 368 -9.13 6.94 -4.82
CA ILE A 368 -9.51 8.36 -4.76
C ILE A 368 -9.92 8.73 -3.34
N LEU A 369 -9.25 9.72 -2.75
CA LEU A 369 -9.65 10.32 -1.48
C LEU A 369 -10.81 11.30 -1.68
N PHE A 370 -10.65 12.21 -2.64
CA PHE A 370 -11.73 13.06 -3.14
C PHE A 370 -11.42 13.54 -4.56
N LYS A 371 -12.48 13.88 -5.29
CA LYS A 371 -12.41 14.46 -6.63
C LYS A 371 -13.61 15.36 -6.87
N HIS A 372 -13.40 16.47 -7.58
CA HIS A 372 -14.47 17.26 -8.15
C HIS A 372 -14.05 17.84 -9.50
N THR A 373 -15.00 17.94 -10.43
CA THR A 373 -14.84 18.59 -11.73
C THR A 373 -16.04 19.50 -11.96
N ASP A 374 -15.80 20.78 -12.28
CA ASP A 374 -16.86 21.70 -12.68
C ASP A 374 -17.14 21.51 -14.17
N PHE A 375 -18.40 21.20 -14.52
CA PHE A 375 -18.80 20.96 -15.91
C PHE A 375 -18.75 22.23 -16.78
N ARG A 376 -18.68 23.42 -16.19
CA ARG A 376 -18.76 24.69 -16.92
C ARG A 376 -17.47 25.02 -17.67
N ASP A 377 -16.34 24.66 -17.08
CA ASP A 377 -15.00 25.03 -17.57
C ASP A 377 -13.99 23.88 -17.46
N GLU A 378 -14.43 22.70 -17.02
CA GLU A 378 -13.59 21.51 -16.79
C GLU A 378 -12.50 21.70 -15.74
N SER A 379 -12.60 22.73 -14.89
CA SER A 379 -11.76 22.87 -13.71
C SER A 379 -11.91 21.66 -12.81
N ILE A 380 -10.82 21.21 -12.23
CA ILE A 380 -10.73 19.89 -11.61
C ILE A 380 -9.78 19.89 -10.43
N ILE A 381 -10.12 19.11 -9.42
CA ILE A 381 -9.22 18.72 -8.35
C ILE A 381 -9.39 17.23 -8.08
N VAL A 382 -8.29 16.51 -7.93
CA VAL A 382 -8.25 15.10 -7.56
C VAL A 382 -7.10 14.83 -6.61
N THR A 383 -7.42 14.14 -5.52
CA THR A 383 -6.46 13.73 -4.48
C THR A 383 -6.58 12.23 -4.27
N ARG A 384 -5.46 11.52 -4.32
CA ARG A 384 -5.40 10.09 -3.99
C ARG A 384 -5.40 9.86 -2.49
N GLY A 385 -6.02 8.77 -2.08
CA GLY A 385 -6.05 8.32 -0.69
C GLY A 385 -4.92 7.37 -0.39
N ARG A 386 -4.49 7.37 0.87
CA ARG A 386 -3.58 6.38 1.44
C ARG A 386 -4.16 5.85 2.74
N LYS A 387 -3.80 4.63 3.08
CA LYS A 387 -4.19 3.96 4.32
C LYS A 387 -2.96 3.37 5.01
N LEU A 388 -2.89 3.48 6.33
CA LEU A 388 -1.95 2.74 7.17
C LEU A 388 -2.60 1.43 7.59
N ILE A 389 -1.87 0.33 7.53
CA ILE A 389 -2.31 -1.01 7.91
C ILE A 389 -1.41 -1.53 9.03
N ILE A 390 -2.03 -2.02 10.09
CA ILE A 390 -1.37 -2.72 11.20
C ILE A 390 -2.05 -4.09 11.30
N SER A 391 -1.33 -5.16 10.96
CA SER A 391 -1.92 -6.48 10.79
C SER A 391 -1.21 -7.59 11.56
N GLN A 392 -1.97 -8.65 11.83
CA GLN A 392 -1.47 -9.95 12.24
C GLN A 392 -2.22 -11.04 11.47
N ILE A 393 -1.63 -12.23 11.37
CA ILE A 393 -2.31 -13.44 10.91
C ILE A 393 -2.10 -14.51 11.98
N PHE A 394 -3.16 -15.20 12.39
CA PHE A 394 -3.06 -16.31 13.34
C PHE A 394 -3.77 -17.56 12.83
N THR A 395 -3.20 -18.73 13.16
CA THR A 395 -3.71 -20.04 12.74
C THR A 395 -4.35 -20.75 13.92
N ALA A 396 -5.66 -21.00 13.83
CA ALA A 396 -6.40 -21.82 14.79
C ALA A 396 -6.63 -23.21 14.19
N ALA A 397 -5.63 -24.08 14.36
CA ALA A 397 -5.57 -25.41 13.73
C ALA A 397 -5.79 -25.36 12.21
N ASN A 398 -7.03 -25.56 11.75
CA ASN A 398 -7.39 -25.61 10.34
C ASN A 398 -7.62 -24.23 9.70
N TYR A 399 -8.03 -23.20 10.47
CA TYR A 399 -8.35 -21.87 9.94
C TYR A 399 -7.20 -20.86 10.11
N GLU A 400 -7.11 -19.94 9.15
CA GLU A 400 -6.31 -18.72 9.24
C GLU A 400 -7.20 -17.47 9.35
N TYR A 401 -6.89 -16.63 10.33
CA TYR A 401 -7.54 -15.34 10.55
C TYR A 401 -6.56 -14.21 10.27
N CYS A 402 -6.79 -13.48 9.18
CA CYS A 402 -5.99 -12.31 8.84
C CYS A 402 -6.69 -11.05 9.37
N VAL A 403 -6.12 -10.41 10.39
CA VAL A 403 -6.70 -9.25 11.07
C VAL A 403 -5.95 -7.99 10.66
N TYR A 404 -6.65 -6.99 10.12
CA TYR A 404 -6.08 -5.75 9.62
C TYR A 404 -6.77 -4.54 10.27
N TRP A 405 -6.03 -3.80 11.08
CA TRP A 405 -6.44 -2.48 11.54
C TRP A 405 -5.97 -1.41 10.56
N ILE A 406 -6.90 -0.66 10.01
CA ILE A 406 -6.66 0.25 8.89
C ILE A 406 -7.02 1.67 9.30
N PHE A 407 -6.08 2.60 9.16
CA PHE A 407 -6.29 4.02 9.44
C PHE A 407 -6.28 4.81 8.13
N HIS A 408 -7.30 5.63 7.92
CA HIS A 408 -7.46 6.44 6.72
C HIS A 408 -7.13 7.91 6.97
N GLN A 409 -6.71 8.61 5.92
CA GLN A 409 -6.43 10.06 6.00
C GLN A 409 -7.67 10.88 6.41
N ASP A 410 -8.88 10.42 6.08
CA ASP A 410 -10.14 11.12 6.43
C ASP A 410 -10.55 11.01 7.90
N GLY A 411 -9.72 10.36 8.72
CA GLY A 411 -9.99 10.11 10.13
C GLY A 411 -10.80 8.84 10.39
N THR A 412 -11.15 8.06 9.37
CA THR A 412 -11.80 6.75 9.54
C THR A 412 -10.80 5.71 10.08
N VAL A 413 -11.26 4.91 11.05
CA VAL A 413 -10.61 3.65 11.45
C VAL A 413 -11.45 2.51 10.89
N GLN A 414 -10.82 1.50 10.32
CA GLN A 414 -11.46 0.33 9.71
C GLN A 414 -10.82 -0.93 10.29
N LEU A 415 -11.66 -1.95 10.52
CA LEU A 415 -11.20 -3.29 10.85
C LEU A 415 -11.62 -4.20 9.71
N ASP A 416 -10.65 -4.84 9.07
CA ASP A 416 -10.87 -5.89 8.09
C ASP A 416 -10.41 -7.22 8.66
N ILE A 417 -11.23 -8.25 8.52
CA ILE A 417 -10.86 -9.63 8.79
C ILE A 417 -11.04 -10.43 7.51
N LYS A 418 -10.06 -11.26 7.17
CA LYS A 418 -10.17 -12.24 6.10
C LYS A 418 -10.04 -13.64 6.69
N LEU A 419 -11.01 -14.48 6.40
CA LEU A 419 -11.00 -15.89 6.76
C LEU A 419 -10.44 -16.69 5.59
N THR A 420 -9.45 -17.53 5.84
CA THR A 420 -8.90 -18.47 4.85
C THR A 420 -8.42 -19.72 5.59
N GLY A 421 -7.63 -20.56 4.95
CA GLY A 421 -7.24 -21.85 5.51
C GLY A 421 -8.16 -22.96 5.06
N ILE A 422 -8.37 -23.96 5.90
CA ILE A 422 -9.01 -25.21 5.55
C ILE A 422 -10.27 -25.39 6.39
N LEU A 423 -11.34 -25.89 5.78
CA LEU A 423 -12.57 -26.24 6.48
C LEU A 423 -12.32 -27.29 7.57
N ASN A 424 -13.02 -27.19 8.70
CA ASN A 424 -13.13 -28.33 9.61
C ASN A 424 -14.00 -29.42 8.97
N THR A 425 -13.46 -30.63 8.85
CA THR A 425 -14.14 -31.74 8.18
C THR A 425 -14.40 -32.93 9.09
N TYR A 426 -15.44 -33.69 8.77
CA TYR A 426 -15.81 -34.94 9.43
C TYR A 426 -16.14 -36.02 8.39
N ALA A 427 -15.96 -37.28 8.76
CA ALA A 427 -16.17 -38.42 7.86
C ALA A 427 -17.65 -38.55 7.48
N MET A 428 -17.91 -38.95 6.24
CA MET A 428 -19.24 -39.40 5.79
C MET A 428 -19.14 -40.63 4.90
N ASN A 429 -20.14 -41.50 4.96
CA ASN A 429 -20.27 -42.64 4.06
C ASN A 429 -20.76 -42.18 2.67
N PRO A 430 -20.45 -42.92 1.58
CA PRO A 430 -20.99 -42.62 0.26
C PRO A 430 -22.52 -42.57 0.26
N GLY A 431 -23.09 -41.45 -0.19
CA GLY A 431 -24.54 -41.23 -0.24
C GLY A 431 -25.20 -40.96 1.12
N GLU A 432 -24.41 -40.74 2.18
CA GLU A 432 -24.93 -40.29 3.47
C GLU A 432 -25.53 -38.88 3.37
N ASP A 433 -26.75 -38.71 3.87
CA ASP A 433 -27.44 -37.41 3.88
C ASP A 433 -26.91 -36.52 5.01
N THR A 434 -26.44 -35.31 4.67
CA THR A 434 -25.96 -34.31 5.64
C THR A 434 -27.10 -33.65 6.43
N LYS A 435 -28.36 -33.91 6.05
CA LYS A 435 -29.59 -33.37 6.65
C LYS A 435 -29.63 -31.83 6.66
N GLY A 436 -28.88 -31.19 5.76
CA GLY A 436 -28.74 -29.73 5.68
C GLY A 436 -27.80 -29.12 6.74
N TRP A 437 -27.12 -29.92 7.56
CA TRP A 437 -26.19 -29.44 8.60
C TRP A 437 -24.74 -29.28 8.13
N GLY A 438 -24.47 -29.61 6.86
CA GLY A 438 -23.18 -29.49 6.23
C GLY A 438 -23.25 -29.84 4.75
N THR A 439 -22.09 -29.81 4.10
CA THR A 439 -21.92 -30.03 2.66
C THR A 439 -20.87 -31.11 2.42
N GLU A 440 -21.13 -32.06 1.54
CA GLU A 440 -20.09 -32.95 1.00
C GLU A 440 -19.22 -32.13 0.02
N VAL A 441 -18.07 -31.65 0.50
CA VAL A 441 -17.15 -30.81 -0.29
C VAL A 441 -16.18 -31.64 -1.14
N TYR A 442 -16.02 -32.91 -0.78
CA TYR A 442 -15.21 -33.91 -1.48
C TYR A 442 -15.73 -35.31 -1.11
N PRO A 443 -15.56 -36.35 -1.95
CA PRO A 443 -16.11 -37.68 -1.65
C PRO A 443 -15.73 -38.21 -0.26
N GLY A 444 -16.74 -38.40 0.60
CA GLY A 444 -16.55 -38.87 1.98
C GLY A 444 -16.18 -37.79 3.00
N VAL A 445 -16.22 -36.51 2.62
CA VAL A 445 -15.79 -35.37 3.44
C VAL A 445 -16.96 -34.40 3.66
N ASN A 446 -17.51 -34.40 4.88
CA ASN A 446 -18.58 -33.49 5.28
C ASN A 446 -18.01 -32.27 6.02
N ALA A 447 -18.22 -31.08 5.46
CA ALA A 447 -17.93 -29.82 6.13
C ALA A 447 -19.21 -29.27 6.77
N HIS A 448 -19.24 -29.19 8.10
CA HIS A 448 -20.43 -28.75 8.84
C HIS A 448 -20.62 -27.22 8.76
N ASN A 449 -21.89 -26.79 8.70
CA ASN A 449 -22.27 -25.38 8.80
C ASN A 449 -21.76 -24.78 10.12
N HIS A 450 -21.35 -23.51 10.11
CA HIS A 450 -20.88 -22.83 11.31
C HIS A 450 -20.96 -21.30 11.18
N GLN A 451 -20.74 -20.58 12.28
CA GLN A 451 -20.57 -19.12 12.26
C GLN A 451 -19.15 -18.76 12.70
N HIS A 452 -18.65 -17.61 12.28
CA HIS A 452 -17.48 -16.97 12.89
C HIS A 452 -17.93 -15.64 13.47
N LEU A 453 -18.04 -15.54 14.80
CA LEU A 453 -18.52 -14.33 15.48
C LEU A 453 -17.41 -13.75 16.34
N PHE A 454 -17.10 -12.46 16.15
CA PHE A 454 -16.04 -11.73 16.84
C PHE A 454 -16.64 -10.69 17.77
N CYS A 455 -16.00 -10.44 18.91
CA CYS A 455 -16.32 -9.34 19.80
C CYS A 455 -15.22 -8.27 19.75
N MET A 456 -15.50 -7.15 19.10
CA MET A 456 -14.63 -5.98 19.13
C MET A 456 -14.89 -5.16 20.40
N ARG A 457 -13.84 -4.91 21.19
CA ARG A 457 -13.89 -4.00 22.35
C ARG A 457 -13.45 -2.62 21.90
N ILE A 458 -14.34 -1.64 22.05
CA ILE A 458 -14.10 -0.23 21.74
C ILE A 458 -14.19 0.56 23.02
N ASP A 459 -13.07 1.16 23.42
CA ASP A 459 -12.96 2.05 24.56
C ASP A 459 -12.85 3.49 24.05
N PRO A 460 -14.00 4.16 23.80
CA PRO A 460 -14.02 5.50 23.24
C PRO A 460 -13.39 6.52 24.18
N ASN A 461 -12.70 7.49 23.59
CA ASN A 461 -12.18 8.66 24.27
C ASN A 461 -12.41 9.89 23.38
N ILE A 462 -13.63 10.00 22.85
CA ILE A 462 -13.97 10.91 21.75
C ILE A 462 -13.87 12.35 22.23
N ASP A 463 -12.78 13.02 21.89
CA ASP A 463 -12.49 14.38 22.34
C ASP A 463 -12.55 14.53 23.89
N GLY A 464 -12.31 13.43 24.61
CA GLY A 464 -12.34 13.31 26.06
C GLY A 464 -13.07 12.03 26.54
N PRO A 465 -12.90 11.65 27.83
CA PRO A 465 -13.30 10.32 28.32
C PRO A 465 -14.79 10.18 28.61
N ASN A 466 -15.53 11.28 28.74
CA ASN A 466 -16.97 11.24 29.01
C ASN A 466 -17.74 11.17 27.69
N ASN A 467 -18.26 9.99 27.37
CA ASN A 467 -18.95 9.73 26.12
C ASN A 467 -20.35 9.15 26.38
N THR A 468 -21.24 9.30 25.40
CA THR A 468 -22.60 8.75 25.37
C THR A 468 -22.75 7.97 24.07
N VAL A 469 -23.35 6.78 24.12
CA VAL A 469 -23.64 5.98 22.94
C VAL A 469 -25.09 6.19 22.48
N PHE A 470 -25.27 6.35 21.18
CA PHE A 470 -26.58 6.46 20.53
C PHE A 470 -26.75 5.35 19.49
N GLN A 471 -27.92 4.70 19.48
CA GLN A 471 -28.39 3.97 18.31
C GLN A 471 -28.99 4.96 17.30
N VAL A 472 -28.74 4.75 16.02
CA VAL A 472 -29.19 5.64 14.95
C VAL A 472 -29.88 4.83 13.85
N ASP A 473 -31.17 5.09 13.67
CA ASP A 473 -32.04 4.45 12.68
C ASP A 473 -32.47 5.46 11.61
N ALA A 474 -32.44 5.08 10.33
CA ALA A 474 -33.11 5.85 9.29
C ALA A 474 -34.62 5.60 9.36
N VAL A 475 -35.41 6.65 9.55
CA VAL A 475 -36.87 6.56 9.69
C VAL A 475 -37.58 7.56 8.78
N ARG A 476 -38.81 7.24 8.39
CA ARG A 476 -39.69 8.16 7.64
C ARG A 476 -40.18 9.28 8.57
N GLY A 477 -40.45 10.45 8.02
CA GLY A 477 -41.12 11.52 8.76
C GLY A 477 -42.54 11.10 9.16
N ASP A 478 -43.01 11.56 10.31
CA ASP A 478 -44.29 11.11 10.90
C ASP A 478 -45.54 11.60 10.13
N GLY A 479 -45.39 12.56 9.22
CA GLY A 479 -46.49 13.09 8.41
C GLY A 479 -46.90 12.15 7.28
N GLU A 480 -48.21 12.00 7.08
CA GLU A 480 -48.79 11.24 5.97
C GLU A 480 -48.61 11.93 4.62
N VAL A 481 -48.67 11.18 3.52
CA VAL A 481 -48.65 11.77 2.17
C VAL A 481 -49.84 12.71 2.00
N GLY A 482 -49.58 13.94 1.56
CA GLY A 482 -50.61 14.96 1.38
C GLY A 482 -50.85 15.87 2.59
N SER A 483 -50.30 15.52 3.77
CA SER A 483 -50.30 16.35 4.99
C SER A 483 -49.48 17.65 4.81
N ALA A 484 -49.59 18.58 5.76
CA ALA A 484 -48.78 19.79 5.75
C ALA A 484 -47.30 19.48 6.04
N GLU A 485 -47.06 18.49 6.91
CA GLU A 485 -45.75 18.08 7.40
C GLU A 485 -44.96 17.24 6.38
N ASN A 486 -45.66 16.52 5.49
CA ASN A 486 -45.04 15.65 4.50
C ASN A 486 -45.86 15.57 3.19
N LYS A 487 -46.12 16.73 2.57
CA LYS A 487 -47.01 16.87 1.40
C LYS A 487 -46.78 15.85 0.29
N TYR A 488 -45.51 15.52 0.03
CA TYR A 488 -45.11 14.61 -1.04
C TYR A 488 -44.55 13.27 -0.55
N GLY A 489 -44.62 12.97 0.75
CA GLY A 489 -44.17 11.68 1.28
C GLY A 489 -42.66 11.48 1.33
N ASN A 490 -41.86 12.50 1.04
CA ASN A 490 -40.40 12.38 0.88
C ASN A 490 -39.60 12.59 2.17
N ALA A 491 -40.25 12.96 3.29
CA ALA A 491 -39.55 13.23 4.54
C ALA A 491 -38.96 11.95 5.15
N PHE A 492 -37.68 12.01 5.53
CA PHE A 492 -37.00 11.00 6.35
C PHE A 492 -35.93 11.69 7.21
N TYR A 493 -35.54 11.05 8.30
CA TYR A 493 -34.52 11.58 9.21
C TYR A 493 -33.78 10.45 9.94
N ALA A 494 -32.66 10.81 10.58
CA ALA A 494 -31.92 9.90 11.44
C ALA A 494 -32.44 10.01 12.88
N LYS A 495 -33.23 9.03 13.33
CA LYS A 495 -33.70 8.95 14.71
C LYS A 495 -32.56 8.47 15.59
N LYS A 496 -32.16 9.29 16.56
CA LYS A 496 -31.13 8.95 17.54
C LYS A 496 -31.79 8.53 18.86
N THR A 497 -31.57 7.29 19.25
CA THR A 497 -31.98 6.75 20.56
C THR A 497 -30.76 6.75 21.47
N LYS A 498 -30.82 7.51 22.56
CA LYS A 498 -29.75 7.58 23.56
C LYS A 498 -29.81 6.36 24.47
N PHE A 499 -28.69 5.68 24.69
CA PHE A 499 -28.61 4.65 25.71
C PHE A 499 -28.28 5.28 27.07
N THR A 500 -29.04 4.91 28.11
CA THR A 500 -28.82 5.45 29.46
C THR A 500 -28.37 4.42 30.47
N THR A 501 -28.66 3.13 30.25
CA THR A 501 -28.22 2.02 31.09
C THR A 501 -27.63 0.88 30.24
N PRO A 502 -26.74 0.02 30.80
CA PRO A 502 -26.20 -1.13 30.08
C PRO A 502 -27.27 -2.08 29.53
N ARG A 503 -28.38 -2.27 30.26
CA ARG A 503 -29.49 -3.14 29.84
C ARG A 503 -30.23 -2.59 28.63
N GLU A 504 -30.47 -1.27 28.59
CA GLU A 504 -31.08 -0.60 27.43
C GLU A 504 -30.17 -0.60 26.19
N ALA A 505 -28.85 -0.68 26.40
CA ALA A 505 -27.87 -0.62 25.33
C ALA A 505 -27.67 -1.93 24.56
N MET A 506 -28.26 -3.03 25.03
CA MET A 506 -28.32 -4.30 24.31
C MET A 506 -29.15 -4.12 23.05
N SER A 507 -28.49 -4.09 21.89
CA SER A 507 -29.15 -3.76 20.62
C SER A 507 -28.61 -4.55 19.45
N ASP A 508 -29.50 -4.87 18.51
CA ASP A 508 -29.19 -5.65 17.31
C ASP A 508 -29.15 -4.78 16.06
N TYR A 509 -28.41 -5.24 15.05
CA TYR A 509 -28.40 -4.61 13.74
C TYR A 509 -29.76 -4.78 13.05
N ASP A 510 -30.19 -3.74 12.33
CA ASP A 510 -31.40 -3.75 11.52
C ASP A 510 -31.08 -3.19 10.13
N GLY A 511 -31.02 -4.08 9.14
CA GLY A 511 -30.76 -3.72 7.75
C GLY A 511 -31.87 -2.88 7.12
N SER A 512 -33.11 -2.94 7.64
CA SER A 512 -34.24 -2.18 7.09
C SER A 512 -34.15 -0.69 7.40
N THR A 513 -33.50 -0.34 8.52
CA THR A 513 -33.25 1.04 8.96
C THR A 513 -31.80 1.47 8.74
N SER A 514 -30.95 0.59 8.18
CA SER A 514 -29.51 0.79 8.03
C SER A 514 -28.88 1.24 9.35
N ARG A 515 -29.22 0.55 10.44
CA ARG A 515 -28.86 0.95 11.81
C ARG A 515 -27.35 1.13 11.97
N THR A 516 -26.97 2.19 12.68
CA THR A 516 -25.58 2.47 13.10
C THR A 516 -25.54 2.87 14.57
N TRP A 517 -24.35 2.90 15.17
CA TRP A 517 -24.16 3.38 16.53
C TRP A 517 -23.16 4.54 16.56
N GLU A 518 -23.39 5.55 17.40
CA GLU A 518 -22.53 6.72 17.53
C GLU A 518 -22.01 6.86 18.96
N MET A 519 -20.69 6.89 19.13
CA MET A 519 -20.03 7.26 20.38
C MET A 519 -19.74 8.75 20.33
N ALA A 520 -20.38 9.52 21.20
CA ALA A 520 -20.37 10.97 21.13
C ALA A 520 -19.94 11.62 22.45
N ASN A 521 -19.22 12.73 22.36
CA ASN A 521 -18.99 13.60 23.50
C ASN A 521 -20.02 14.73 23.49
N THR A 522 -21.03 14.60 24.34
CA THR A 522 -22.17 15.52 24.41
C THR A 522 -21.79 16.88 25.00
N ASN A 523 -20.63 17.01 25.64
CA ASN A 523 -20.10 18.27 26.17
C ASN A 523 -19.41 19.13 25.10
N LYS A 524 -19.11 18.56 23.92
CA LYS A 524 -18.44 19.26 22.82
C LYS A 524 -19.30 19.23 21.57
N LEU A 525 -19.81 20.40 21.19
CA LEU A 525 -20.61 20.56 19.98
C LEU A 525 -19.73 21.04 18.83
N ASN A 526 -19.93 20.45 17.66
CA ASN A 526 -19.39 20.99 16.42
C ASN A 526 -19.90 22.42 16.20
N PRO A 527 -19.03 23.38 15.86
CA PRO A 527 -19.41 24.78 15.73
C PRO A 527 -20.41 25.05 14.61
N TYR A 528 -20.51 24.18 13.59
CA TYR A 528 -21.42 24.38 12.46
C TYR A 528 -22.68 23.53 12.58
N SER A 529 -22.57 22.22 12.75
CA SER A 529 -23.75 21.35 12.80
C SER A 529 -24.52 21.46 14.13
N LYS A 530 -23.90 22.05 15.16
CA LYS A 530 -24.40 22.12 16.54
C LYS A 530 -24.74 20.75 17.13
N LYS A 531 -24.19 19.67 16.55
CA LYS A 531 -24.30 18.31 17.06
C LYS A 531 -23.06 17.96 17.89
N PRO A 532 -23.18 17.04 18.87
CA PRO A 532 -22.03 16.46 19.54
C PRO A 532 -21.00 15.93 18.55
N VAL A 533 -19.72 16.13 18.85
CA VAL A 533 -18.62 15.45 18.15
C VAL A 533 -18.74 13.95 18.39
N CYS A 534 -18.64 13.12 17.35
CA CYS A 534 -18.83 11.68 17.50
C CYS A 534 -18.04 10.85 16.47
N TYR A 535 -17.83 9.58 16.79
CA TYR A 535 -17.47 8.54 15.83
C TYR A 535 -18.64 7.57 15.66
N LYS A 536 -18.96 7.24 14.41
CA LYS A 536 -20.05 6.35 14.01
C LYS A 536 -19.48 4.97 13.65
N LEU A 537 -19.96 3.93 14.32
CA LEU A 537 -19.81 2.54 13.93
C LEU A 537 -20.76 2.21 12.77
N VAL A 538 -20.19 1.81 11.63
CA VAL A 538 -20.88 1.30 10.45
C VAL A 538 -20.43 -0.13 10.24
N SER A 539 -21.33 -1.09 10.47
CA SER A 539 -21.08 -2.53 10.37
C SER A 539 -22.31 -3.20 9.78
N ARG A 540 -22.12 -4.16 8.85
CA ARG A 540 -23.22 -4.78 8.08
C ARG A 540 -23.21 -6.30 8.16
N GLU A 541 -22.04 -6.89 8.33
CA GLU A 541 -21.78 -8.31 8.54
C GLU A 541 -22.07 -8.67 10.00
N VAL A 542 -23.36 -8.65 10.36
CA VAL A 542 -23.83 -8.78 11.75
C VAL A 542 -24.91 -9.86 11.85
N PRO A 543 -24.56 -11.15 11.66
CA PRO A 543 -25.50 -12.24 11.84
C PRO A 543 -25.89 -12.38 13.31
N SER A 544 -27.15 -12.74 13.56
CA SER A 544 -27.59 -13.18 14.89
C SER A 544 -26.92 -14.51 15.26
N LEU A 545 -26.70 -14.74 16.56
CA LEU A 545 -26.29 -16.04 17.06
C LEU A 545 -27.38 -17.09 16.79
N LEU A 546 -27.07 -18.09 15.96
CA LEU A 546 -28.03 -19.12 15.54
C LEU A 546 -28.31 -20.20 16.60
N PRO A 547 -27.36 -20.63 17.45
CA PRO A 547 -27.65 -21.49 18.58
C PRO A 547 -28.74 -20.90 19.48
N LYS A 548 -29.78 -21.71 19.75
CA LYS A 548 -30.98 -21.28 20.48
C LYS A 548 -30.66 -20.76 21.88
N GLU A 549 -31.53 -19.89 22.38
CA GLU A 549 -31.54 -19.51 23.80
C GLU A 549 -31.53 -20.75 24.72
N GLY A 550 -30.70 -20.70 25.75
CA GLY A 550 -30.49 -21.84 26.67
C GLY A 550 -29.58 -22.95 26.14
N SER A 551 -29.11 -22.89 24.88
CA SER A 551 -28.07 -23.80 24.39
C SER A 551 -26.72 -23.55 25.06
N LEU A 552 -25.82 -24.53 24.97
CA LEU A 552 -24.45 -24.42 25.49
C LEU A 552 -23.72 -23.19 24.95
N VAL A 553 -23.77 -22.97 23.63
CA VAL A 553 -23.14 -21.79 23.01
C VAL A 553 -23.80 -20.52 23.51
N TRP A 554 -25.13 -20.45 23.56
CA TRP A 554 -25.84 -19.26 24.07
C TRP A 554 -25.43 -18.89 25.48
N LYS A 555 -25.27 -19.89 26.36
CA LYS A 555 -24.84 -19.69 27.75
C LYS A 555 -23.40 -19.17 27.84
N ARG A 556 -22.47 -19.77 27.09
CA ARG A 556 -21.03 -19.39 27.11
C ARG A 556 -20.74 -18.08 26.38
N ALA A 557 -21.36 -17.85 25.21
CA ALA A 557 -21.11 -16.73 24.32
C ALA A 557 -22.06 -15.56 24.59
N GLY A 558 -22.09 -15.08 25.85
CA GLY A 558 -22.96 -13.98 26.26
C GLY A 558 -22.84 -12.72 25.41
N PHE A 559 -21.63 -12.42 24.95
CA PHE A 559 -21.35 -11.27 24.08
C PHE A 559 -22.01 -11.38 22.71
N ALA A 560 -22.24 -12.59 22.19
CA ALA A 560 -22.76 -12.81 20.85
C ALA A 560 -24.29 -12.76 20.76
N ARG A 561 -24.98 -12.60 21.90
CA ARG A 561 -26.44 -12.54 21.98
C ARG A 561 -27.04 -11.29 21.34
N HIS A 562 -26.25 -10.22 21.25
CA HIS A 562 -26.62 -8.97 20.58
C HIS A 562 -25.46 -8.38 19.77
N ALA A 563 -25.79 -7.59 18.76
CA ALA A 563 -24.80 -6.88 17.94
C ALA A 563 -23.98 -5.86 18.73
N VAL A 564 -24.59 -5.17 19.70
CA VAL A 564 -23.94 -4.17 20.53
C VAL A 564 -24.36 -4.34 21.99
N HIS A 565 -23.36 -4.26 22.87
CA HIS A 565 -23.52 -4.01 24.29
C HIS A 565 -22.74 -2.75 24.67
N VAL A 566 -23.18 -2.02 25.68
CA VAL A 566 -22.42 -0.90 26.25
C VAL A 566 -22.35 -1.07 27.76
N THR A 567 -21.15 -1.07 28.30
CA THR A 567 -20.93 -1.12 29.76
C THR A 567 -20.27 0.18 30.23
N LYS A 568 -20.43 0.49 31.52
CA LYS A 568 -19.60 1.51 32.15
C LYS A 568 -18.17 0.97 32.27
N TYR A 569 -17.18 1.81 31.98
CA TYR A 569 -15.77 1.41 32.05
C TYR A 569 -15.40 0.89 33.45
N SER A 570 -14.59 -0.16 33.48
CA SER A 570 -13.90 -0.69 34.66
C SER A 570 -12.60 -1.35 34.21
N ASP A 571 -11.51 -1.16 34.95
CA ASP A 571 -10.20 -1.73 34.63
C ASP A 571 -10.22 -3.27 34.56
N GLU A 572 -11.17 -3.92 35.25
CA GLU A 572 -11.31 -5.38 35.29
C GLU A 572 -12.13 -5.96 34.09
N GLN A 573 -12.75 -5.11 33.27
CA GLN A 573 -13.63 -5.55 32.16
C GLN A 573 -12.87 -5.61 30.83
N ILE A 574 -12.14 -6.71 30.61
CA ILE A 574 -11.38 -6.97 29.38
C ILE A 574 -11.98 -8.11 28.56
N HIS A 575 -12.31 -9.26 29.17
CA HIS A 575 -12.68 -10.48 28.45
C HIS A 575 -14.19 -10.75 28.49
N PRO A 576 -14.92 -10.62 27.36
CA PRO A 576 -16.38 -10.57 27.35
C PRO A 576 -17.06 -11.95 27.52
N ALA A 577 -16.31 -13.04 27.43
CA ALA A 577 -16.73 -14.41 27.80
C ALA A 577 -16.15 -14.89 29.15
N GLY A 578 -15.46 -14.01 29.89
CA GLY A 578 -14.77 -14.36 31.14
C GLY A 578 -13.28 -14.67 30.94
N ARG A 579 -12.56 -14.72 32.07
CA ARG A 579 -11.09 -14.87 32.09
C ARG A 579 -10.63 -16.26 31.68
N HIS A 580 -11.22 -17.31 32.25
CA HIS A 580 -10.88 -18.72 31.98
C HIS A 580 -12.04 -19.38 31.21
N VAL A 581 -11.95 -19.40 29.88
CA VAL A 581 -13.06 -19.81 29.00
C VAL A 581 -13.18 -21.34 28.81
N PRO A 582 -12.08 -22.12 28.69
CA PRO A 582 -12.20 -23.57 28.51
C PRO A 582 -13.07 -24.23 29.56
N GLN A 583 -13.93 -25.15 29.12
CA GLN A 583 -14.79 -25.95 30.00
C GLN A 583 -15.78 -25.16 30.85
N THR A 584 -16.08 -23.91 30.51
CA THR A 584 -17.18 -23.20 31.16
C THR A 584 -18.52 -23.76 30.70
N SER A 585 -19.43 -24.04 31.64
CA SER A 585 -20.82 -24.43 31.33
C SER A 585 -21.65 -23.27 30.79
N GLY A 586 -21.18 -22.04 31.03
CA GLY A 586 -21.94 -20.80 30.86
C GLY A 586 -22.90 -20.50 32.02
N GLU A 587 -22.87 -21.31 33.09
CA GLU A 587 -23.65 -21.11 34.32
C GLU A 587 -22.75 -21.15 35.57
N PRO A 588 -22.72 -20.08 36.39
CA PRO A 588 -23.37 -18.79 36.16
C PRO A 588 -22.78 -18.06 34.93
N SER A 589 -23.53 -17.09 34.40
CA SER A 589 -23.04 -16.26 33.29
C SER A 589 -21.74 -15.54 33.68
N GLN A 590 -20.86 -15.33 32.71
CA GLN A 590 -19.56 -14.67 32.85
C GLN A 590 -19.45 -13.52 31.86
N GLY A 591 -18.51 -12.60 32.09
CA GLY A 591 -18.22 -11.50 31.16
C GLY A 591 -19.39 -10.51 31.04
N ILE A 592 -19.75 -10.11 29.81
CA ILE A 592 -20.71 -9.02 29.57
C ILE A 592 -22.05 -9.21 30.29
N PRO A 593 -22.74 -10.38 30.21
CA PRO A 593 -23.99 -10.56 30.93
C PRO A 593 -23.85 -10.38 32.45
N LEU A 594 -22.76 -10.88 33.04
CA LEU A 594 -22.47 -10.70 34.46
C LEU A 594 -22.23 -9.23 34.81
N TRP A 595 -21.47 -8.51 33.97
CA TRP A 595 -21.19 -7.09 34.18
C TRP A 595 -22.45 -6.23 34.10
N ILE A 596 -23.36 -6.55 33.16
CA ILE A 596 -24.67 -5.86 33.04
C ILE A 596 -25.53 -6.16 34.26
N GLU A 597 -25.57 -7.42 34.72
CA GLU A 597 -26.31 -7.80 35.92
C GLU A 597 -25.78 -7.09 37.17
N GLN A 598 -24.45 -7.08 37.38
CA GLN A 598 -23.80 -6.43 38.51
C GLN A 598 -23.94 -4.91 38.51
N ALA A 599 -23.98 -4.29 37.33
CA ALA A 599 -24.21 -2.85 37.20
C ALA A 599 -25.60 -2.45 37.72
N GLY A 600 -26.60 -3.30 37.55
CA GLY A 600 -27.98 -3.02 37.91
C GLY A 600 -28.64 -1.98 37.00
N ASP A 601 -29.94 -1.77 37.19
CA ASP A 601 -30.74 -0.92 36.29
C ASP A 601 -30.49 0.58 36.51
N ASP A 602 -29.90 0.98 37.63
CA ASP A 602 -29.59 2.39 37.96
C ASP A 602 -28.18 2.83 37.49
N CYS A 603 -27.36 1.92 36.94
CA CYS A 603 -26.02 2.28 36.46
C CYS A 603 -26.10 3.11 35.18
N SER A 604 -25.84 4.41 35.28
CA SER A 604 -25.80 5.29 34.12
C SER A 604 -24.57 5.07 33.24
N ILE A 605 -24.78 5.04 31.94
CA ILE A 605 -23.77 5.07 30.86
C ILE A 605 -23.89 6.34 29.99
N ASP A 606 -24.60 7.36 30.47
CA ASP A 606 -24.70 8.66 29.79
C ASP A 606 -23.61 9.61 30.27
N ASN A 607 -22.84 10.17 29.32
CA ASN A 607 -21.82 11.18 29.57
C ASN A 607 -20.78 10.76 30.64
N THR A 608 -20.29 9.54 30.52
CA THR A 608 -19.31 8.93 31.44
C THR A 608 -18.32 8.10 30.63
N ASP A 609 -17.31 7.55 31.29
CA ASP A 609 -16.43 6.56 30.68
C ASP A 609 -17.20 5.25 30.41
N VAL A 610 -17.25 4.85 29.15
CA VAL A 610 -18.04 3.71 28.64
C VAL A 610 -17.18 2.82 27.76
N VAL A 611 -17.59 1.57 27.59
CA VAL A 611 -17.00 0.63 26.63
C VAL A 611 -18.12 0.09 25.75
N LEU A 612 -17.94 0.17 24.44
CA LEU A 612 -18.83 -0.43 23.45
C LEU A 612 -18.24 -1.78 23.02
N TRP A 613 -19.04 -2.83 23.11
CA TRP A 613 -18.70 -4.19 22.70
C TRP A 613 -19.53 -4.54 21.48
N HIS A 614 -18.88 -4.73 20.34
CA HIS A 614 -19.57 -4.99 19.08
C HIS A 614 -19.34 -6.42 18.61
N THR A 615 -20.42 -7.17 18.45
CA THR A 615 -20.43 -8.49 17.84
C THR A 615 -20.71 -8.37 16.34
N PHE A 616 -19.84 -8.96 15.53
CA PHE A 616 -19.96 -9.02 14.07
C PHE A 616 -19.37 -10.34 13.57
N GLY A 617 -19.58 -10.69 12.30
CA GLY A 617 -19.12 -11.96 11.77
C GLY A 617 -19.85 -12.43 10.54
N ILE A 618 -19.74 -13.73 10.26
CA ILE A 618 -20.44 -14.39 9.15
C ILE A 618 -21.09 -15.70 9.60
N THR A 619 -22.04 -16.17 8.79
CA THR A 619 -22.57 -17.53 8.83
C THR A 619 -22.07 -18.24 7.58
N HIS A 620 -21.26 -19.29 7.76
CA HIS A 620 -20.63 -20.03 6.68
C HIS A 620 -21.39 -21.33 6.41
N PHE A 621 -21.86 -21.47 5.17
CA PHE A 621 -22.37 -22.71 4.60
C PHE A 621 -21.32 -23.20 3.59
N PRO A 622 -20.46 -24.16 3.97
CA PRO A 622 -19.34 -24.56 3.13
C PRO A 622 -19.76 -25.03 1.74
N SER A 623 -18.92 -24.76 0.74
CA SER A 623 -19.09 -25.28 -0.63
C SER A 623 -17.81 -25.94 -1.15
N PRO A 624 -17.87 -26.71 -2.26
CA PRO A 624 -16.66 -27.31 -2.84
C PRO A 624 -15.57 -26.31 -3.24
N GLU A 625 -15.94 -25.07 -3.56
CA GLU A 625 -14.99 -23.98 -3.87
C GLU A 625 -14.09 -23.61 -2.67
N ASP A 626 -14.54 -23.91 -1.45
CA ASP A 626 -13.77 -23.69 -0.22
C ASP A 626 -12.73 -24.80 0.05
N TYR A 627 -12.64 -25.80 -0.85
CA TYR A 627 -11.91 -27.04 -0.62
C TYR A 627 -10.95 -27.38 -1.77
N PRO A 628 -9.70 -27.84 -1.52
CA PRO A 628 -9.12 -28.27 -0.23
C PRO A 628 -8.51 -27.14 0.61
N ILE A 629 -8.55 -25.90 0.10
CA ILE A 629 -8.14 -24.68 0.81
C ILE A 629 -9.06 -23.54 0.38
N MET A 630 -9.56 -22.80 1.36
CA MET A 630 -10.62 -21.80 1.21
C MET A 630 -10.06 -20.47 0.71
N PRO A 631 -10.60 -19.91 -0.39
CA PRO A 631 -10.33 -18.53 -0.77
C PRO A 631 -10.68 -17.55 0.36
N ALA A 632 -9.97 -16.43 0.43
CA ALA A 632 -10.19 -15.46 1.50
C ALA A 632 -11.62 -14.86 1.47
N GLU A 633 -12.41 -15.09 2.52
CA GLU A 633 -13.73 -14.47 2.72
C GLU A 633 -13.59 -13.23 3.63
N PRO A 634 -13.88 -12.01 3.12
CA PRO A 634 -13.69 -10.77 3.87
C PRO A 634 -14.92 -10.36 4.68
N MET A 635 -14.68 -9.73 5.82
CA MET A 635 -15.67 -8.92 6.56
C MET A 635 -15.02 -7.61 7.02
N THR A 636 -15.79 -6.53 7.06
CA THR A 636 -15.27 -5.19 7.36
C THR A 636 -16.25 -4.35 8.17
N LEU A 637 -15.71 -3.45 8.98
CA LEU A 637 -16.48 -2.41 9.64
C LEU A 637 -15.70 -1.11 9.72
N LEU A 638 -16.42 0.01 9.89
CA LEU A 638 -15.86 1.35 9.91
C LEU A 638 -16.24 2.11 11.18
N LEU A 639 -15.28 2.83 11.74
CA LEU A 639 -15.45 3.85 12.76
C LEU A 639 -15.17 5.22 12.12
N ARG A 640 -16.22 5.94 11.77
CA ARG A 640 -16.14 7.17 10.96
C ARG A 640 -16.34 8.44 11.79
N PRO A 641 -15.51 9.48 11.64
CA PRO A 641 -15.74 10.76 12.28
C PRO A 641 -17.00 11.42 11.73
N ARG A 642 -17.92 11.82 12.60
CA ARG A 642 -19.14 12.57 12.25
C ARG A 642 -19.26 13.78 13.17
N ASN A 643 -19.35 14.97 12.60
CA ASN A 643 -19.30 16.23 13.35
C ASN A 643 -18.01 16.42 14.16
N PHE A 644 -17.03 15.51 14.09
CA PHE A 644 -15.80 15.60 14.85
C PHE A 644 -14.95 16.77 14.35
N PHE A 645 -14.75 16.88 13.04
CA PHE A 645 -14.05 17.98 12.39
C PHE A 645 -15.02 19.06 11.91
N ASP A 646 -14.51 20.29 11.76
CA ASP A 646 -15.27 21.43 11.25
C ASP A 646 -15.57 21.34 9.75
N ARG A 647 -14.71 20.63 9.01
CA ARG A 647 -14.84 20.36 7.57
C ARG A 647 -14.06 19.11 7.23
N ASN A 648 -14.01 18.74 5.95
CA ASN A 648 -13.20 17.62 5.50
C ASN A 648 -11.72 17.77 5.99
N PRO A 649 -11.20 16.82 6.80
CA PRO A 649 -9.87 16.93 7.42
C PRO A 649 -8.71 16.68 6.45
N VAL A 650 -8.98 16.30 5.20
CA VAL A 650 -7.97 15.95 4.20
C VAL A 650 -7.72 17.01 3.13
N LEU A 651 -8.29 18.20 3.29
CA LEU A 651 -8.12 19.28 2.31
C LEU A 651 -6.68 19.81 2.22
N ASP A 652 -5.82 19.44 3.17
CA ASP A 652 -4.38 19.73 3.17
C ASP A 652 -3.53 18.56 2.66
N VAL A 653 -4.13 17.44 2.25
CA VAL A 653 -3.43 16.41 1.50
C VAL A 653 -3.16 16.96 0.09
N PRO A 654 -1.89 17.01 -0.36
CA PRO A 654 -1.56 17.55 -1.68
C PRO A 654 -2.36 16.87 -2.79
N PRO A 655 -3.04 17.63 -3.67
CA PRO A 655 -3.77 17.04 -4.77
C PRO A 655 -2.80 16.39 -5.75
N SER A 656 -3.21 15.25 -6.31
CA SER A 656 -2.47 14.60 -7.38
C SER A 656 -2.54 15.41 -8.68
N TYR A 657 -3.65 16.14 -8.88
CA TYR A 657 -3.82 17.12 -9.95
C TYR A 657 -4.88 18.15 -9.55
N ALA A 658 -4.63 19.43 -9.84
CA ALA A 658 -5.57 20.51 -9.62
C ALA A 658 -5.42 21.61 -10.67
N ARG A 659 -6.54 22.08 -11.22
CA ARG A 659 -6.63 23.22 -12.12
C ARG A 659 -7.88 24.01 -11.78
N THR A 660 -7.68 25.26 -11.36
CA THR A 660 -8.75 26.19 -10.98
C THR A 660 -9.38 26.85 -12.22
N PRO A 661 -10.62 27.38 -12.12
CA PRO A 661 -11.26 28.15 -13.19
C PRO A 661 -10.38 29.25 -13.78
N THR A 662 -9.65 30.00 -12.94
CA THR A 662 -8.74 31.07 -13.39
C THR A 662 -7.54 30.54 -14.16
N GLN A 663 -7.03 29.34 -13.82
CA GLN A 663 -5.95 28.67 -14.56
C GLN A 663 -6.44 28.03 -15.86
N ILE A 664 -7.71 27.62 -15.94
CA ILE A 664 -8.35 27.25 -17.21
C ILE A 664 -8.42 28.50 -18.11
N ALA A 665 -9.02 29.57 -17.60
CA ALA A 665 -9.27 30.81 -18.33
C ALA A 665 -7.98 31.51 -18.81
N ALA A 666 -6.89 31.40 -18.04
CA ALA A 666 -5.61 31.99 -18.41
C ALA A 666 -4.95 31.31 -19.64
N GLY A 667 -5.46 30.18 -20.14
CA GLY A 667 -4.96 29.48 -21.33
C GLY A 667 -3.52 28.95 -21.25
N LYS A 668 -2.82 29.23 -20.16
CA LYS A 668 -1.40 28.90 -19.98
C LYS A 668 -1.24 27.49 -19.44
N GLY A 669 -0.95 26.56 -20.34
CA GLY A 669 -0.14 25.39 -20.02
C GLY A 669 1.32 25.80 -19.80
N ASP A 670 1.61 26.71 -18.87
CA ASP A 670 2.98 26.99 -18.45
C ASP A 670 3.46 25.77 -17.67
N CYS A 671 4.11 24.83 -18.37
CA CYS A 671 4.84 23.74 -17.76
C CYS A 671 6.11 24.34 -17.16
N SER A 672 6.01 24.83 -15.93
CA SER A 672 7.14 25.38 -15.19
C SER A 672 7.63 24.36 -14.17
N PHE A 673 8.95 24.19 -14.11
CA PHE A 673 9.62 23.27 -13.18
C PHE A 673 10.53 24.08 -12.26
N VAL A 674 10.53 23.72 -10.97
CA VAL A 674 11.42 24.34 -9.98
C VAL A 674 12.63 23.43 -9.81
N GLY A 675 13.76 23.85 -10.38
CA GLY A 675 15.05 23.20 -10.22
C GLY A 675 15.86 23.82 -9.06
N PRO A 676 17.03 23.24 -8.75
CA PRO A 676 17.95 23.77 -7.74
C PRO A 676 18.36 25.24 -7.98
N ASP A 677 18.30 25.68 -9.24
CA ASP A 677 18.73 27.01 -9.70
C ASP A 677 17.56 27.95 -10.03
N GLY A 678 16.31 27.57 -9.72
CA GLY A 678 15.14 28.44 -9.86
C GLY A 678 14.03 27.88 -10.76
N HIS A 679 13.20 28.79 -11.29
CA HIS A 679 12.07 28.44 -12.16
C HIS A 679 12.53 28.32 -13.62
N HIS A 680 12.18 27.20 -14.24
CA HIS A 680 12.47 26.92 -15.65
C HIS A 680 11.15 26.74 -16.42
N ASN A 681 11.02 27.41 -17.55
CA ASN A 681 9.95 27.14 -18.51
C ASN A 681 10.36 25.92 -19.33
N ILE A 682 9.47 24.92 -19.40
CA ILE A 682 9.74 23.67 -20.12
C ILE A 682 8.77 23.55 -21.28
N LEU A 683 9.31 23.16 -22.44
CA LEU A 683 8.52 22.72 -23.57
C LEU A 683 8.42 21.18 -23.52
N VAL A 684 7.19 20.67 -23.47
CA VAL A 684 6.92 19.23 -23.49
C VAL A 684 6.45 18.86 -24.89
N PHE A 685 7.15 17.93 -25.52
CA PHE A 685 6.85 17.44 -26.86
C PHE A 685 6.63 15.93 -26.83
N GLU A 686 5.92 15.42 -27.83
CA GLU A 686 5.87 13.98 -28.08
C GLU A 686 7.27 13.44 -28.41
N ALA A 687 7.53 12.18 -28.09
CA ALA A 687 8.83 11.56 -28.30
C ALA A 687 9.14 11.49 -29.81
N ALA A 688 10.22 12.14 -30.24
CA ALA A 688 10.73 12.05 -31.60
C ALA A 688 11.77 10.92 -31.75
N GLN A 689 12.03 10.52 -32.99
CA GLN A 689 13.10 9.58 -33.33
C GLN A 689 14.48 10.27 -33.33
N MET A 690 15.48 9.65 -33.98
CA MET A 690 16.81 10.24 -34.09
C MET A 690 16.85 11.46 -35.02
N SER A 691 17.93 12.23 -34.90
CA SER A 691 18.19 13.38 -35.75
C SER A 691 18.60 12.99 -37.17
N LEU A 692 18.39 13.86 -38.17
CA LEU A 692 18.90 13.64 -39.53
C LEU A 692 20.42 13.45 -39.57
N ARG A 693 21.17 14.08 -38.67
CA ARG A 693 22.63 13.87 -38.59
C ARG A 693 22.94 12.44 -38.22
N ASP A 694 22.27 11.91 -37.21
CA ASP A 694 22.49 10.52 -36.78
C ASP A 694 22.01 9.54 -37.85
N MET A 695 20.93 9.86 -38.55
CA MET A 695 20.49 9.12 -39.73
C MET A 695 21.56 9.12 -40.83
N GLN A 696 22.16 10.27 -41.12
CA GLN A 696 23.23 10.41 -42.11
C GLN A 696 24.47 9.59 -41.71
N LEU A 697 24.96 9.77 -40.48
CA LEU A 697 26.17 9.10 -39.99
C LEU A 697 26.02 7.57 -39.93
N VAL A 698 24.83 7.07 -39.59
CA VAL A 698 24.62 5.65 -39.34
C VAL A 698 24.04 4.92 -40.56
N PHE A 699 23.15 5.54 -41.33
CA PHE A 699 22.35 4.85 -42.37
C PHE A 699 22.47 5.45 -43.77
N ARG A 700 23.02 6.66 -43.92
CA ARG A 700 23.16 7.39 -45.19
C ARG A 700 24.52 8.09 -45.29
N GLN A 701 25.59 7.32 -45.12
CA GLN A 701 26.97 7.85 -45.02
C GLN A 701 27.42 8.62 -46.26
N ASP A 702 26.89 8.27 -47.43
CA ASP A 702 27.17 8.96 -48.67
C ASP A 702 26.30 10.22 -48.87
N GLY A 703 25.42 10.58 -47.93
CA GLY A 703 24.42 11.66 -48.04
C GLY A 703 23.03 11.16 -48.46
N PHE A 704 22.05 12.06 -48.46
CA PHE A 704 20.65 11.74 -48.82
C PHE A 704 20.43 11.81 -50.33
N ASP A 705 19.42 11.09 -50.84
CA ASP A 705 18.95 11.24 -52.22
C ASP A 705 18.22 12.57 -52.43
N GLU A 706 18.06 12.97 -53.69
CA GLU A 706 17.51 14.28 -54.05
C GLU A 706 16.06 14.49 -53.57
N ASP A 707 15.23 13.45 -53.59
CA ASP A 707 13.83 13.53 -53.17
C ASP A 707 13.71 13.73 -51.66
N PHE A 708 14.47 12.95 -50.88
CA PHE A 708 14.54 13.12 -49.43
C PHE A 708 15.10 14.49 -49.05
N PHE A 709 16.18 14.91 -49.73
CA PHE A 709 16.78 16.23 -49.52
C PHE A 709 15.76 17.35 -49.76
N ARG A 710 15.05 17.33 -50.89
CA ARG A 710 14.02 18.31 -51.23
C ARG A 710 12.89 18.34 -50.20
N GLY A 711 12.43 17.16 -49.75
CA GLY A 711 11.42 17.04 -48.70
C GLY A 711 11.86 17.68 -47.38
N ALA A 712 13.10 17.44 -46.95
CA ALA A 712 13.64 18.01 -45.73
C ALA A 712 13.72 19.55 -45.76
N ILE A 713 14.08 20.10 -46.92
CA ILE A 713 14.14 21.55 -47.18
C ILE A 713 12.74 22.18 -47.10
N ILE A 714 11.71 21.51 -47.65
CA ILE A 714 10.31 21.96 -47.57
C ILE A 714 9.82 22.01 -46.12
N GLU A 715 9.98 20.93 -45.37
CA GLU A 715 9.48 20.87 -43.99
C GLU A 715 10.17 21.90 -43.08
N LEU A 716 11.48 22.10 -43.28
CA LEU A 716 12.22 23.09 -42.51
C LEU A 716 11.82 24.53 -42.87
N LEU A 717 11.57 24.84 -44.14
CA LEU A 717 11.06 26.16 -44.53
C LEU A 717 9.64 26.40 -43.99
N LYS A 718 8.79 25.37 -43.90
CA LYS A 718 7.48 25.48 -43.22
C LYS A 718 7.64 25.81 -41.73
N ALA A 719 8.58 25.15 -41.05
CA ALA A 719 8.87 25.42 -39.66
C ALA A 719 9.39 26.86 -39.46
N LEU A 720 10.32 27.31 -40.30
CA LEU A 720 10.82 28.69 -40.26
C LEU A 720 9.74 29.73 -40.60
N ASP A 721 8.87 29.47 -41.59
CA ASP A 721 7.73 30.34 -41.89
C ASP A 721 6.83 30.49 -40.67
N PHE A 722 6.47 29.38 -40.02
CA PHE A 722 5.68 29.41 -38.80
C PHE A 722 6.37 30.21 -37.67
N LEU A 723 7.66 29.97 -37.44
CA LEU A 723 8.42 30.70 -36.42
C LEU A 723 8.49 32.20 -36.72
N HIS A 724 8.74 32.59 -37.97
CA HIS A 724 8.89 33.99 -38.36
C HIS A 724 7.56 34.73 -38.41
N THR A 725 6.49 34.08 -38.86
CA THR A 725 5.19 34.73 -39.13
C THR A 725 4.20 34.63 -37.97
N GLU A 726 4.10 33.47 -37.32
CA GLU A 726 3.15 33.23 -36.22
C GLU A 726 3.84 33.34 -34.85
N GLY A 727 5.10 32.89 -34.76
CA GLY A 727 5.85 32.88 -33.52
C GLY A 727 6.60 34.17 -33.19
N GLU A 728 6.87 35.01 -34.19
CA GLU A 728 7.83 36.13 -34.12
C GLU A 728 9.18 35.71 -33.50
N ILE A 729 9.68 34.51 -33.84
CA ILE A 729 10.89 33.92 -33.27
C ILE A 729 11.96 33.78 -34.35
N VAL A 730 13.18 34.23 -34.04
CA VAL A 730 14.40 33.88 -34.80
C VAL A 730 15.03 32.67 -34.12
N HIS A 731 15.24 31.56 -34.83
CA HIS A 731 15.65 30.27 -34.24
C HIS A 731 17.08 30.32 -33.67
N THR A 732 18.07 30.70 -34.48
CA THR A 732 19.48 30.94 -34.07
C THR A 732 20.18 29.83 -33.23
N GLY A 733 21.44 30.04 -32.81
CA GLY A 733 22.25 29.11 -32.01
C GLY A 733 23.56 29.77 -31.55
N ILE A 734 24.45 29.20 -30.75
CA ILE A 734 25.82 29.79 -30.56
C ILE A 734 26.93 28.73 -30.59
N TYR A 735 26.58 27.46 -30.42
CA TYR A 735 27.57 26.40 -30.40
C TYR A 735 27.57 25.68 -31.75
N ALA A 736 28.70 25.06 -32.13
CA ALA A 736 28.80 24.10 -33.25
C ALA A 736 27.82 22.89 -33.16
N PHE A 737 26.84 22.98 -32.25
CA PHE A 737 25.85 22.02 -31.81
C PHE A 737 24.41 22.57 -31.74
N THR A 738 24.11 23.86 -31.97
CA THR A 738 22.77 24.44 -31.63
C THR A 738 22.12 25.36 -32.68
N HIS A 739 22.30 25.16 -33.99
CA HIS A 739 21.60 25.97 -35.04
C HIS A 739 20.53 25.15 -35.74
N VAL A 740 19.83 25.71 -36.73
CA VAL A 740 19.10 24.92 -37.73
C VAL A 740 20.06 23.90 -38.36
N HIS A 741 20.10 22.71 -37.77
CA HIS A 741 21.12 21.70 -37.97
C HIS A 741 20.38 20.38 -38.17
N ALA A 742 20.92 19.50 -39.00
CA ALA A 742 20.48 18.11 -39.08
C ALA A 742 20.39 17.38 -37.70
N ARG A 743 20.99 17.92 -36.60
CA ARG A 743 20.84 17.43 -35.22
C ARG A 743 19.55 17.86 -34.55
N ASN A 744 19.14 19.08 -34.87
CA ASN A 744 17.96 19.73 -34.32
C ASN A 744 16.73 19.46 -35.20
N MET A 745 16.93 18.74 -36.30
CA MET A 745 15.88 18.18 -37.15
C MET A 745 15.66 16.71 -36.78
N LEU A 746 14.61 16.45 -36.02
CA LEU A 746 14.24 15.11 -35.55
C LEU A 746 13.20 14.51 -36.49
N LEU A 747 13.21 13.19 -36.67
CA LEU A 747 12.13 12.50 -37.37
C LEU A 747 10.98 12.25 -36.40
N GLU A 748 9.75 12.57 -36.79
CA GLU A 748 8.55 12.36 -35.98
C GLU A 748 8.24 10.86 -35.79
N THR A 749 7.56 10.51 -34.69
CA THR A 749 7.02 9.17 -34.49
C THR A 749 5.54 9.14 -34.85
N TRP A 750 5.13 8.25 -35.76
CA TRP A 750 3.72 8.09 -36.11
C TRP A 750 2.90 7.34 -35.05
N ASN A 751 3.58 6.62 -34.15
CA ASN A 751 3.02 5.93 -32.98
C ASN A 751 4.12 5.57 -31.97
N ASN A 752 3.71 5.18 -30.76
CA ASN A 752 4.63 4.83 -29.67
C ASN A 752 5.27 3.43 -29.80
N ASP A 753 4.94 2.63 -30.81
CA ASP A 753 5.44 1.24 -30.92
C ASP A 753 6.96 1.18 -31.06
N LEU A 754 7.55 2.11 -31.80
CA LEU A 754 9.00 2.20 -31.99
C LEU A 754 9.73 2.54 -30.68
N VAL A 755 9.15 3.46 -29.90
CA VAL A 755 9.69 3.90 -28.60
C VAL A 755 9.52 2.79 -27.55
N ARG A 756 8.40 2.05 -27.59
CA ARG A 756 8.15 0.91 -26.70
C ARG A 756 9.19 -0.20 -26.87
N ILE A 757 9.57 -0.54 -28.11
CA ILE A 757 10.63 -1.55 -28.35
C ILE A 757 11.98 -1.06 -27.82
N PHE A 758 12.25 0.25 -27.93
CA PHE A 758 13.45 0.86 -27.37
C PHE A 758 13.46 0.76 -25.83
N GLU A 759 12.34 1.11 -25.21
CA GLU A 759 12.12 1.03 -23.76
C GLU A 759 12.26 -0.41 -23.24
N GLU A 760 11.58 -1.37 -23.86
CA GLU A 760 11.67 -2.80 -23.51
C GLU A 760 13.13 -3.30 -23.56
N LYS A 761 13.89 -2.86 -24.56
CA LYS A 761 15.32 -3.20 -24.70
C LYS A 761 16.20 -2.53 -23.65
N GLU A 762 15.83 -1.35 -23.18
CA GLU A 762 16.55 -0.66 -22.11
C GLU A 762 16.27 -1.30 -20.75
N PHE A 763 15.03 -1.76 -20.50
CA PHE A 763 14.70 -2.55 -19.31
C PHE A 763 15.37 -3.92 -19.31
N THR A 764 15.38 -4.62 -20.44
CA THR A 764 15.91 -6.00 -20.52
C THR A 764 17.43 -6.07 -20.66
N ASN A 765 18.06 -5.04 -21.22
CA ASN A 765 19.51 -4.98 -21.37
C ASN A 765 19.99 -3.53 -21.25
N PRO A 766 20.13 -2.97 -20.05
CA PRO A 766 20.42 -1.55 -19.84
C PRO A 766 21.67 -1.05 -20.57
N ALA A 767 21.61 0.16 -21.12
CA ALA A 767 22.74 0.77 -21.78
C ALA A 767 23.86 1.07 -20.78
N SER A 768 25.10 0.84 -21.21
CA SER A 768 26.27 1.18 -20.41
C SER A 768 26.24 2.67 -20.06
N CYS A 769 26.46 3.01 -18.80
CA CYS A 769 26.49 4.39 -18.34
C CYS A 769 27.84 4.75 -17.70
N LYS A 770 28.15 6.05 -17.72
CA LYS A 770 29.29 6.66 -17.05
C LYS A 770 28.76 7.64 -16.02
N LEU A 771 29.04 7.40 -14.74
CA LEU A 771 28.79 8.36 -13.68
C LEU A 771 29.86 9.46 -13.76
N VAL A 772 29.43 10.70 -13.95
CA VAL A 772 30.32 11.87 -14.04
C VAL A 772 30.33 12.65 -12.73
N SER A 773 29.21 12.68 -12.00
CA SER A 773 29.08 13.23 -10.65
C SER A 773 27.92 12.51 -9.92
N PRO A 774 27.70 12.74 -8.61
CA PRO A 774 26.55 12.20 -7.88
C PRO A 774 25.19 12.56 -8.50
N THR A 775 25.14 13.62 -9.30
CA THR A 775 23.91 14.15 -9.93
C THR A 775 23.91 14.03 -11.46
N ARG A 776 24.98 13.49 -12.08
CA ARG A 776 25.12 13.45 -13.54
C ARG A 776 25.62 12.09 -14.01
N THR A 777 24.73 11.37 -14.67
CA THR A 777 25.01 10.11 -15.35
C THR A 777 24.87 10.30 -16.87
N ILE A 778 25.86 9.84 -17.62
CA ILE A 778 25.83 9.83 -19.09
C ILE A 778 25.58 8.40 -19.55
N TYR A 779 24.50 8.17 -20.29
CA TYR A 779 24.16 6.86 -20.84
C TYR A 779 24.70 6.74 -22.27
N ARG A 780 25.14 5.54 -22.66
CA ARG A 780 25.46 5.23 -24.05
C ARG A 780 24.16 5.20 -24.86
N SER A 781 24.07 6.00 -25.93
CA SER A 781 22.91 5.99 -26.81
C SER A 781 22.71 4.61 -27.46
N ARG A 782 21.46 4.14 -27.49
CA ARG A 782 21.05 2.91 -28.18
C ARG A 782 20.47 3.28 -29.55
N LEU A 783 20.82 2.48 -30.57
CA LEU A 783 20.28 2.67 -31.92
C LEU A 783 18.83 2.21 -32.00
N MET A 784 17.98 3.02 -32.62
CA MET A 784 16.60 2.69 -32.95
C MET A 784 16.46 2.36 -34.44
N ARG A 785 15.55 1.44 -34.79
CA ARG A 785 15.23 1.16 -36.19
C ARG A 785 14.39 2.30 -36.76
N LEU A 786 14.90 2.93 -37.81
CA LEU A 786 14.28 4.08 -38.45
C LEU A 786 12.98 3.75 -39.19
N LYS A 787 12.04 4.70 -39.14
CA LYS A 787 10.92 4.81 -40.08
C LYS A 787 10.88 6.24 -40.61
N GLU A 788 10.84 6.40 -41.93
CA GLU A 788 10.71 7.71 -42.56
C GLU A 788 9.38 8.37 -42.14
N GLY A 789 9.43 9.68 -41.88
CA GLY A 789 8.32 10.45 -41.34
C GLY A 789 8.60 11.96 -41.40
N PRO A 790 7.64 12.80 -40.96
CA PRO A 790 7.76 14.24 -40.98
C PRO A 790 8.89 14.73 -40.09
N MET A 791 9.26 15.96 -40.31
CA MET A 791 10.46 16.57 -39.77
C MET A 791 10.11 17.60 -38.71
N LEU A 792 10.70 17.46 -37.52
CA LEU A 792 10.48 18.34 -36.39
C LEU A 792 11.72 19.20 -36.14
N LEU A 793 11.55 20.53 -36.17
CA LEU A 793 12.58 21.46 -35.71
C LEU A 793 12.56 21.51 -34.18
N SER A 794 13.72 21.35 -33.57
CA SER A 794 13.93 21.29 -32.12
C SER A 794 15.06 22.24 -31.70
N ASP A 795 15.40 22.24 -30.41
CA ASP A 795 16.44 23.06 -29.80
C ASP A 795 16.22 24.57 -29.97
N PHE A 796 15.42 25.14 -29.08
CA PHE A 796 15.11 26.57 -29.01
C PHE A 796 15.95 27.30 -27.95
N GLY A 797 17.05 26.68 -27.50
CA GLY A 797 17.83 27.18 -26.35
C GLY A 797 18.42 28.58 -26.55
N GLU A 798 18.69 28.97 -27.80
CA GLU A 798 19.23 30.29 -28.15
C GLU A 798 18.25 31.16 -28.95
N ALA A 799 17.02 30.70 -29.18
CA ALA A 799 16.04 31.44 -29.95
C ALA A 799 15.81 32.85 -29.40
N ARG A 800 15.65 33.83 -30.30
CA ARG A 800 15.35 35.22 -29.95
C ARG A 800 13.91 35.53 -30.31
N ILE A 801 13.17 36.03 -29.33
CA ILE A 801 11.78 36.44 -29.50
C ILE A 801 11.75 37.90 -29.97
N GLY A 802 10.93 38.18 -30.97
CA GLY A 802 10.70 39.48 -31.58
C GLY A 802 11.37 39.66 -32.95
N PRO A 803 10.92 40.65 -33.75
CA PRO A 803 11.37 40.85 -35.13
C PRO A 803 12.79 41.42 -35.30
N GLY A 804 13.49 41.74 -34.20
CA GLY A 804 14.81 42.36 -34.22
C GLY A 804 14.78 43.89 -34.47
N PRO A 805 15.93 44.52 -34.80
CA PRO A 805 17.24 43.89 -34.93
C PRO A 805 17.79 43.39 -33.60
N HIS A 806 18.32 42.19 -33.61
CA HIS A 806 19.04 41.55 -32.53
C HIS A 806 20.55 41.75 -32.71
N ALA A 807 21.32 41.50 -31.66
CA ALA A 807 22.78 41.60 -31.66
C ALA A 807 23.40 40.40 -30.91
N GLY A 808 24.71 40.22 -31.09
CA GLY A 808 25.46 39.13 -30.47
C GLY A 808 25.90 38.07 -31.48
N ASP A 809 26.84 37.24 -31.03
CA ASP A 809 27.27 36.06 -31.76
C ASP A 809 26.18 35.01 -31.68
N ILE A 810 25.85 34.39 -32.81
CA ILE A 810 24.59 33.67 -32.99
C ILE A 810 24.68 32.54 -34.03
N MET A 811 25.89 32.29 -34.53
CA MET A 811 26.25 31.30 -35.56
C MET A 811 27.70 30.84 -35.35
N PRO A 812 28.03 29.54 -35.51
CA PRO A 812 29.41 29.09 -35.51
C PRO A 812 30.05 29.67 -36.76
N LEU A 813 31.36 29.87 -36.71
CA LEU A 813 32.04 30.67 -37.71
C LEU A 813 31.83 30.18 -39.14
N GLU A 814 31.76 28.88 -39.39
CA GLU A 814 31.54 28.30 -40.73
C GLU A 814 30.16 28.58 -41.32
N TYR A 815 29.19 29.01 -40.51
CA TYR A 815 27.81 29.29 -40.91
C TYR A 815 27.40 30.74 -40.71
N ARG A 816 28.29 31.58 -40.16
CA ARG A 816 27.99 32.99 -39.91
C ARG A 816 27.57 33.70 -41.17
N ALA A 817 26.45 34.40 -41.08
CA ALA A 817 25.97 35.30 -42.11
C ALA A 817 26.88 36.54 -42.20
N PRO A 818 26.98 37.18 -43.37
CA PRO A 818 27.82 38.37 -43.56
C PRO A 818 27.56 39.45 -42.51
N GLU A 819 26.30 39.72 -42.19
CA GLU A 819 25.90 40.70 -41.18
C GLU A 819 26.44 40.35 -39.78
N THR A 820 26.54 39.06 -39.43
CA THR A 820 27.12 38.64 -38.15
C THR A 820 28.64 38.73 -38.14
N LEU A 821 29.33 38.53 -39.26
CA LEU A 821 30.80 38.73 -39.37
C LEU A 821 31.19 40.21 -39.26
N LEU A 822 30.33 41.09 -39.79
CA LEU A 822 30.50 42.54 -39.70
C LEU A 822 29.89 43.17 -38.44
N TYR A 823 29.39 42.37 -37.49
CA TYR A 823 28.71 42.87 -36.28
C TYR A 823 27.61 43.90 -36.58
N VAL A 824 26.84 43.65 -37.65
CA VAL A 824 25.64 44.39 -38.02
C VAL A 824 24.44 43.71 -37.36
N GLY A 825 23.46 44.49 -36.91
CA GLY A 825 22.23 43.96 -36.32
C GLY A 825 21.47 43.05 -37.29
N TRP A 826 20.85 42.01 -36.76
CA TRP A 826 20.27 40.92 -37.56
C TRP A 826 18.83 40.57 -37.14
N SER A 827 18.06 39.93 -38.03
CA SER A 827 16.68 39.48 -37.79
C SER A 827 16.41 38.18 -38.55
N TYR A 828 15.15 37.84 -38.84
CA TYR A 828 14.73 36.63 -39.57
C TYR A 828 15.63 36.17 -40.75
N PRO A 829 16.21 37.05 -41.59
CA PRO A 829 17.07 36.63 -42.70
C PRO A 829 18.33 35.84 -42.31
N VAL A 830 18.77 35.85 -41.05
CA VAL A 830 19.91 35.00 -40.61
C VAL A 830 19.56 33.52 -40.55
N ASP A 831 18.31 33.18 -40.22
CA ASP A 831 17.83 31.80 -40.27
C ASP A 831 17.83 31.32 -41.73
N ILE A 832 17.46 32.19 -42.67
CA ILE A 832 17.51 31.91 -44.11
C ILE A 832 18.95 31.70 -44.60
N TRP A 833 19.94 32.45 -44.11
CA TRP A 833 21.34 32.23 -44.48
C TRP A 833 21.89 30.92 -43.91
N SER A 834 21.75 30.74 -42.60
CA SER A 834 22.31 29.59 -41.87
C SER A 834 21.75 28.26 -42.36
N PHE A 835 20.47 28.26 -42.76
CA PHE A 835 19.77 27.16 -43.41
C PHE A 835 20.57 26.52 -44.56
N TRP A 836 21.11 27.34 -45.48
CA TRP A 836 21.68 26.82 -46.73
C TRP A 836 23.07 26.24 -46.56
N GLY A 837 23.87 26.79 -45.64
CA GLY A 837 25.20 26.27 -45.33
C GLY A 837 25.16 24.82 -44.84
N LYS A 838 24.06 24.39 -44.21
CA LYS A 838 23.85 23.01 -43.73
C LYS A 838 22.94 22.15 -44.60
N ALA A 839 21.99 22.74 -45.35
CA ALA A 839 21.31 22.04 -46.44
C ALA A 839 22.33 21.38 -47.37
N TRP A 840 23.40 22.12 -47.70
CA TRP A 840 24.51 21.61 -48.48
C TRP A 840 25.17 20.35 -47.87
N ASP A 841 25.31 20.29 -46.53
CA ASP A 841 25.90 19.13 -45.84
C ASP A 841 25.03 17.85 -45.92
N LEU A 842 23.72 17.98 -46.17
CA LEU A 842 22.83 16.81 -46.38
C LEU A 842 23.15 16.08 -47.70
N LEU A 843 23.78 16.77 -48.65
CA LEU A 843 24.27 16.20 -49.89
C LEU A 843 25.55 15.35 -49.67
N GLY A 844 26.10 15.23 -48.47
CA GLY A 844 27.10 14.21 -48.14
C GLY A 844 28.47 14.75 -47.68
N PRO A 845 29.37 13.86 -47.23
CA PRO A 845 30.48 14.22 -46.35
C PRO A 845 31.69 14.90 -47.03
N LYS A 846 31.68 15.12 -48.35
CA LYS A 846 32.87 15.54 -49.10
C LYS A 846 32.94 17.03 -49.46
N THR A 847 31.93 17.85 -49.20
CA THR A 847 31.98 19.28 -49.52
C THR A 847 31.10 20.09 -48.57
N THR A 848 31.65 20.67 -47.49
CA THR A 848 30.97 21.80 -46.83
C THR A 848 31.13 23.03 -47.73
N LEU A 849 30.10 23.88 -47.82
CA LEU A 849 30.17 25.08 -48.65
C LEU A 849 31.26 26.03 -48.14
N PHE A 850 31.24 26.31 -46.83
CA PHE A 850 32.27 27.06 -46.13
C PHE A 850 32.90 26.19 -45.03
N THR A 851 34.21 26.31 -44.87
CA THR A 851 34.99 25.69 -43.78
C THR A 851 35.48 26.73 -42.79
N ALA A 852 35.49 28.01 -43.19
CA ALA A 852 36.15 29.12 -42.48
C ALA A 852 37.60 28.84 -42.06
N ARG A 853 38.26 27.91 -42.75
CA ARG A 853 39.63 27.47 -42.49
C ARG A 853 40.56 27.86 -43.62
N ASP A 854 41.81 28.11 -43.27
CA ASP A 854 42.92 28.25 -44.22
C ASP A 854 43.62 26.89 -44.49
N GLU A 855 44.78 26.94 -45.17
CA GLU A 855 45.57 25.74 -45.52
C GLU A 855 46.17 25.04 -44.28
N ASP A 856 46.40 25.77 -43.19
CA ASP A 856 46.92 25.25 -41.91
C ASP A 856 45.78 24.75 -40.98
N CYS A 857 44.54 24.77 -41.47
CA CYS A 857 43.31 24.37 -40.77
C CYS A 857 42.86 25.29 -39.64
N ASP A 858 43.38 26.51 -39.56
CA ASP A 858 43.02 27.52 -38.56
C ASP A 858 41.69 28.21 -38.89
N LEU A 859 40.84 28.39 -37.89
CA LEU A 859 39.46 28.89 -38.04
C LEU A 859 39.34 30.37 -37.70
N TYR A 860 39.06 31.25 -38.69
CA TYR A 860 38.93 32.70 -38.46
C TYR A 860 38.08 33.45 -39.50
N ASP A 861 37.58 34.63 -39.13
CA ASP A 861 36.62 35.43 -39.91
C ASP A 861 37.10 35.77 -41.33
N ALA A 862 38.39 36.10 -41.52
CA ALA A 862 38.92 36.45 -42.83
C ALA A 862 38.95 35.26 -43.80
N ALA A 863 39.23 34.04 -43.32
CA ALA A 863 39.13 32.83 -44.14
C ALA A 863 37.69 32.55 -44.58
N HIS A 864 36.71 32.77 -43.68
CA HIS A 864 35.29 32.65 -44.02
C HIS A 864 34.86 33.68 -45.07
N LEU A 865 35.21 34.96 -44.86
CA LEU A 865 34.91 36.03 -45.81
C LEU A 865 35.54 35.78 -47.20
N ALA A 866 36.78 35.28 -47.26
CA ALA A 866 37.43 34.90 -48.51
C ALA A 866 36.67 33.78 -49.25
N GLN A 867 36.13 32.81 -48.53
CA GLN A 867 35.30 31.74 -49.11
C GLN A 867 33.92 32.25 -49.55
N ILE A 868 33.30 33.17 -48.81
CA ILE A 868 32.07 33.85 -49.24
C ILE A 868 32.32 34.65 -50.52
N ILE A 869 33.45 35.36 -50.62
CA ILE A 869 33.83 36.08 -51.85
C ILE A 869 34.04 35.11 -53.02
N ALA A 870 34.66 33.95 -52.79
CA ALA A 870 34.81 32.93 -53.83
C ALA A 870 33.45 32.38 -54.32
N ALA A 871 32.46 32.27 -53.43
CA ALA A 871 31.14 31.76 -53.76
C ALA A 871 30.21 32.81 -54.40
N LEU A 872 30.21 34.05 -53.90
CA LEU A 872 29.21 35.09 -54.24
C LEU A 872 29.79 36.27 -55.03
N GLY A 873 31.11 36.38 -55.12
CA GLY A 873 31.79 37.60 -55.57
C GLY A 873 31.97 38.62 -54.44
N PRO A 874 32.62 39.77 -54.72
CA PRO A 874 32.94 40.78 -53.71
C PRO A 874 31.68 41.42 -53.09
N PRO A 875 31.75 41.85 -51.81
CA PRO A 875 30.62 42.49 -51.14
C PRO A 875 30.24 43.83 -51.80
N PRO A 876 28.94 44.16 -51.91
CA PRO A 876 28.52 45.48 -52.36
C PRO A 876 29.01 46.61 -51.44
N PRO A 877 29.38 47.80 -51.96
CA PRO A 877 29.80 48.94 -51.13
C PRO A 877 28.77 49.34 -50.06
N LYS A 878 27.47 49.23 -50.38
CA LYS A 878 26.37 49.47 -49.45
C LYS A 878 26.36 48.52 -48.24
N PHE A 879 26.89 47.31 -48.38
CA PHE A 879 27.03 46.36 -47.27
C PHE A 879 28.21 46.74 -46.37
N LEU A 880 29.37 47.04 -46.96
CA LEU A 880 30.57 47.47 -46.23
C LEU A 880 30.35 48.77 -45.43
N ALA A 881 29.46 49.64 -45.90
CA ALA A 881 29.07 50.87 -45.21
C ALA A 881 28.27 50.64 -43.92
N LYS A 882 27.69 49.45 -43.68
CA LYS A 882 26.83 49.17 -42.51
C LYS A 882 27.60 49.14 -41.19
N ASN A 883 28.89 48.79 -41.20
CA ASN A 883 29.78 48.88 -40.04
C ASN A 883 31.21 49.27 -40.45
N PRO A 884 31.51 50.58 -40.61
CA PRO A 884 32.82 51.04 -41.07
C PRO A 884 33.99 50.61 -40.19
N ARG A 885 33.73 50.38 -38.89
CA ARG A 885 34.73 50.03 -37.88
C ARG A 885 35.16 48.58 -38.01
N ARG A 886 34.20 47.65 -38.12
CA ARG A 886 34.48 46.23 -38.37
C ARG A 886 34.95 45.96 -39.81
N ARG A 887 34.47 46.74 -40.78
CA ARG A 887 34.97 46.72 -42.17
C ARG A 887 36.49 46.94 -42.24
N ALA A 888 37.02 47.90 -41.48
CA ALA A 888 38.44 48.26 -41.51
C ALA A 888 39.37 47.11 -41.07
N ASP A 889 38.83 46.08 -40.42
CA ASP A 889 39.57 44.88 -40.06
C ASP A 889 39.86 43.99 -41.28
N PHE A 890 39.16 44.16 -42.41
CA PHE A 890 39.22 43.25 -43.56
C PHE A 890 39.35 43.94 -44.93
N TRP A 891 38.84 45.16 -45.09
CA TRP A 891 38.90 45.93 -46.34
C TRP A 891 39.51 47.33 -46.14
N ASP A 892 40.21 47.83 -47.15
CA ASP A 892 40.70 49.20 -47.19
C ASP A 892 39.60 50.23 -47.49
N ASP A 893 39.97 51.51 -47.57
CA ASP A 893 39.05 52.63 -47.83
C ASP A 893 38.53 52.68 -49.27
N GLN A 894 39.09 51.87 -50.17
CA GLN A 894 38.63 51.67 -51.54
C GLN A 894 37.70 50.46 -51.68
N GLY A 895 37.58 49.63 -50.64
CA GLY A 895 36.75 48.42 -50.61
C GLY A 895 37.48 47.16 -51.08
N GLU A 896 38.81 47.21 -51.19
CA GLU A 896 39.65 46.07 -51.57
C GLU A 896 40.09 45.28 -50.32
N LEU A 897 40.19 43.96 -50.44
CA LEU A 897 40.50 43.07 -49.31
C LEU A 897 41.98 43.20 -48.88
N LEU A 898 42.24 43.35 -47.58
CA LEU A 898 43.57 43.62 -47.00
C LEU A 898 44.59 42.46 -47.08
N GLY A 899 44.27 41.36 -47.80
CA GLY A 899 45.17 40.22 -47.97
C GLY A 899 45.32 39.29 -46.76
N LEU A 900 44.36 39.30 -45.84
CA LEU A 900 44.38 38.51 -44.58
C LEU A 900 44.11 37.01 -44.77
N ALA A 901 43.51 36.62 -45.89
CA ALA A 901 43.33 35.25 -46.32
C ALA A 901 43.25 35.20 -47.86
N PRO A 902 43.88 34.23 -48.54
CA PRO A 902 43.77 34.08 -49.99
C PRO A 902 42.35 33.66 -50.40
N ILE A 903 41.82 34.23 -51.48
CA ILE A 903 40.52 33.82 -52.04
C ILE A 903 40.69 32.46 -52.74
N PRO A 904 40.00 31.40 -52.31
CA PRO A 904 40.12 30.08 -52.92
C PRO A 904 39.30 30.01 -54.20
N HIS A 905 39.85 30.51 -55.31
CA HIS A 905 39.15 30.58 -56.61
C HIS A 905 38.64 29.23 -57.15
N GLY A 906 39.18 28.11 -56.66
CA GLY A 906 38.72 26.74 -56.99
C GLY A 906 37.50 26.25 -56.20
N ARG A 907 37.00 27.01 -55.22
CA ARG A 907 35.86 26.65 -54.35
C ARG A 907 34.60 27.46 -54.67
N THR A 908 34.23 27.56 -55.95
CA THR A 908 32.93 28.12 -56.35
C THR A 908 31.80 27.13 -56.05
N MET A 909 30.55 27.60 -55.94
CA MET A 909 29.40 26.71 -55.76
C MET A 909 29.29 25.67 -56.89
N GLU A 910 29.58 26.07 -58.14
CA GLU A 910 29.61 25.17 -59.30
C GLU A 910 30.69 24.08 -59.21
N ALA A 911 31.82 24.37 -58.58
CA ALA A 911 32.92 23.42 -58.44
C ALA A 911 32.68 22.43 -57.29
N LEU A 912 31.95 22.85 -56.26
CA LEU A 912 31.69 22.04 -55.06
C LEU A 912 30.46 21.13 -55.19
N GLU A 913 29.48 21.47 -56.05
CA GLU A 913 28.29 20.66 -56.26
C GLU A 913 28.48 19.63 -57.38
N THR A 914 28.57 18.36 -57.02
CA THR A 914 28.81 17.25 -57.96
C THR A 914 27.77 16.14 -57.88
N ARG A 915 26.69 16.31 -57.10
CA ARG A 915 25.77 15.22 -56.74
C ARG A 915 24.38 15.34 -57.33
N LEU A 916 23.82 16.53 -57.40
CA LEU A 916 22.45 16.74 -57.87
C LEU A 916 22.36 16.64 -59.39
N GLU A 917 21.27 16.04 -59.88
CA GLU A 917 21.02 15.93 -61.33
C GLU A 917 20.70 17.30 -61.93
N ASP A 918 19.86 18.11 -61.26
CA ASP A 918 19.61 19.52 -61.59
C ASP A 918 20.42 20.48 -60.72
N LYS A 919 21.75 20.48 -60.93
CA LYS A 919 22.63 21.46 -60.29
C LYS A 919 22.30 22.91 -60.65
N ARG A 920 21.67 23.19 -61.80
CA ARG A 920 21.41 24.57 -62.24
C ARG A 920 20.24 25.18 -61.49
N GLY A 921 19.14 24.44 -61.34
CA GLY A 921 17.99 24.87 -60.53
C GLY A 921 18.38 25.07 -59.07
N PHE A 922 19.10 24.11 -58.48
CA PHE A 922 19.54 24.19 -57.08
C PHE A 922 20.48 25.37 -56.81
N LEU A 923 21.50 25.58 -57.64
CA LEU A 923 22.43 26.69 -57.49
C LEU A 923 21.74 28.05 -57.74
N GLY A 924 20.76 28.10 -58.64
CA GLY A 924 19.92 29.27 -58.88
C GLY A 924 19.06 29.62 -57.66
N PHE A 925 18.52 28.60 -57.00
CA PHE A 925 17.74 28.74 -55.78
C PHE A 925 18.60 29.21 -54.58
N LEU A 926 19.76 28.58 -54.37
CA LEU A 926 20.72 28.97 -53.32
C LEU A 926 21.17 30.43 -53.43
N ARG A 927 21.40 30.92 -54.66
CA ARG A 927 21.79 32.31 -54.90
C ARG A 927 20.74 33.35 -54.49
N LYS A 928 19.47 32.95 -54.37
CA LYS A 928 18.42 33.85 -53.85
C LYS A 928 18.56 34.07 -52.35
N ALA A 929 19.09 33.08 -51.63
CA ALA A 929 19.15 33.11 -50.18
C ALA A 929 20.56 33.38 -49.62
N LEU A 930 21.62 33.06 -50.36
CA LEU A 930 23.00 33.42 -50.04
C LEU A 930 23.36 34.75 -50.70
N THR A 931 22.94 35.85 -50.08
CA THR A 931 23.26 37.21 -50.51
C THR A 931 24.00 37.98 -49.43
N TRP A 932 24.83 38.93 -49.85
CA TRP A 932 25.57 39.83 -48.94
C TRP A 932 24.64 40.69 -48.09
N LEU A 933 23.49 41.10 -48.62
CA LEU A 933 22.53 41.95 -47.93
C LEU A 933 21.35 41.15 -47.37
N PRO A 934 21.11 41.19 -46.05
CA PRO A 934 20.00 40.45 -45.42
C PRO A 934 18.63 40.78 -46.02
N GLU A 935 18.40 42.05 -46.36
CA GLU A 935 17.15 42.55 -46.94
C GLU A 935 16.88 42.06 -48.37
N GLU A 936 17.87 41.48 -49.04
CA GLU A 936 17.70 40.89 -50.38
C GLU A 936 17.32 39.40 -50.31
N ARG A 937 17.34 38.80 -49.11
CA ARG A 937 16.96 37.38 -48.93
C ARG A 937 15.44 37.26 -48.85
N PRO A 938 14.84 36.32 -49.61
CA PRO A 938 13.41 36.02 -49.51
C PRO A 938 13.05 35.42 -48.15
N THR A 939 11.80 35.58 -47.74
CA THR A 939 11.22 34.91 -46.58
C THR A 939 11.11 33.39 -46.82
N ALA A 940 11.00 32.61 -45.74
CA ALA A 940 10.78 31.16 -45.86
C ALA A 940 9.53 30.82 -46.69
N LYS A 941 8.46 31.60 -46.54
CA LYS A 941 7.22 31.52 -47.33
C LYS A 941 7.43 31.71 -48.82
N GLU A 942 8.28 32.66 -49.20
CA GLU A 942 8.60 32.95 -50.60
C GLU A 942 9.49 31.85 -51.20
N LEU A 943 10.45 31.33 -50.41
CA LEU A 943 11.29 30.21 -50.83
C LEU A 943 10.49 28.92 -51.06
N LEU A 944 9.45 28.65 -50.25
CA LEU A 944 8.56 27.49 -50.44
C LEU A 944 7.84 27.47 -51.80
N ARG A 945 7.78 28.60 -52.50
CA ARG A 945 7.14 28.74 -53.82
C ARG A 945 8.14 28.68 -54.97
N ASP A 946 9.42 28.44 -54.68
CA ASP A 946 10.45 28.41 -55.72
C ASP A 946 10.25 27.23 -56.69
N PRO A 947 10.38 27.44 -58.02
CA PRO A 947 10.20 26.38 -59.02
C PRO A 947 11.07 25.14 -58.78
N TRP A 948 12.27 25.30 -58.22
CA TRP A 948 13.14 24.16 -57.90
C TRP A 948 12.52 23.27 -56.81
N LEU A 949 11.81 23.84 -55.84
CA LEU A 949 11.12 23.08 -54.79
C LEU A 949 9.78 22.51 -55.23
N THR A 950 9.01 23.25 -56.03
CA THR A 950 7.67 22.82 -56.46
C THR A 950 7.70 21.80 -57.60
N GLY A 951 8.86 21.58 -58.22
CA GLY A 951 9.01 20.64 -59.34
C GLY A 951 8.42 21.14 -60.66
N GLU A 952 8.02 22.40 -60.72
CA GLU A 952 7.60 23.08 -61.95
C GLU A 952 8.86 23.36 -62.79
N LYS A 953 9.01 22.68 -63.93
CA LYS A 953 10.12 22.96 -64.85
C LYS A 953 10.03 24.42 -65.31
N SER A 954 11.08 25.20 -65.03
CA SER A 954 11.27 26.56 -65.55
C SER A 954 11.37 26.60 -67.06
#